data_AF-A0A816FLE3-F1
#
_entry.id   AF-A0A816FLE3-F1
#
_cell.length_a   1.000
_cell.length_b   1.000
_cell.length_c   1.000
_cell.angle_alpha   90.00
_cell.angle_beta   90.00
_cell.angle_gamma   90.00
#
_symmetry.space_group_name_H-M   'P 1'
#
loop_
_entity.id
_entity.type
_entity.pdbx_description
1 polymer ?
#
loop_
_entity_poly.entity_id
_entity_poly.type
_entity_poly.pdbx_seq_one_letter_code
_entity_poly.pdbx_strand_id
1 'polypeptide(L)'
;MINEIQERKKVLLEEQLLSHLIGIFFDNVFLLKNSFEQIQPLYKQICEYFQEQFQKLTNTTDELIKANQFDQIANMVLQITKCLPTLNKHLNGLVEEKYRQTIQLLVESLKNILQKCQLVLAKPRLIENELELVKNSVVTLGLAKENAALQDRLSTYNEMFKKSENLNGIYNSLIEKIVEYFTEINNRIDQLFKNHGDRALEDAESLISDLDAIRTIPEIDSKTAGMYYRTADFVRSQMNQIQREVEDLLNSFESQKEKPDYRKIARLLSRMNNAKWMNRISPGSYDRARKRITDELTEYFHDLEDRLMKLDLTMKHPENIPIAQEIFDKLDSLSILDRILPELKNSKDSMIQRFLESVQKNFDQMQKIFQLQDRNIYEAKQELIRLEQIKQDCEDLHPANVFLRQKNFNDLNKLKEEIQELEKKRDKEIQRQNERKANLEGELKKCNEEEKNEIEKPLSVQVDIIQDLENKYQNLLTPLLSIKTHYESLMTEHNLTTDEQLKYLQRKNFANLQTLNQTIDEKKKFVSQHQSDQQTFHFDVHFDAATADIALVYTLNCENIGNICFKQMASETHRILLKYIIEYGIYLQKEIENIFKSILENNSHDSEKLETRLDELVALGGYKNVFESIEGNKKVEYWRRKFGEQYQISFTRIENYKTSGSYEDLHKELIVVQHLSRVDNFCSGKFLTQGFGALYRTNQIETSKQSKETYENVLQFIKDKNYAGIDNIMDEFDEKTANPRNMCAIKRDLQRSMDDLMKSTLKIANTLNVSNDFETMTQCQIESMIANFEKLRTVRRSKLLTLIDGEETKTDLNEFEKKLTDCLSKILSQSIENIEKLLKSNDVLEVELSIEKFDLIRRELDQHLNFESIDPKLKETKGKLDNLDQLIFEQNDYLKDIQQYPIHSPKDLVLKLQKAPERLKTKYDKIIRRI
;
A
#
# COMPACT_ATOMS: atom_id res chain seq x y z
N MET A 1 -42.39 105.33 -76.91
CA MET A 1 -41.42 104.23 -77.05
C MET A 1 -40.76 103.87 -75.71
N ILE A 2 -39.95 104.72 -75.06
CA ILE A 2 -39.32 104.39 -73.76
C ILE A 2 -40.35 103.96 -72.70
N ASN A 3 -41.47 104.70 -72.56
CA ASN A 3 -42.55 104.33 -71.64
C ASN A 3 -43.18 102.97 -71.97
N GLU A 4 -43.33 102.63 -73.26
CA GLU A 4 -43.89 101.35 -73.69
C GLU A 4 -42.91 100.19 -73.45
N ILE A 5 -41.60 100.42 -73.61
CA ILE A 5 -40.56 99.45 -73.21
C ILE A 5 -40.56 99.27 -71.69
N GLN A 6 -40.77 100.33 -70.91
CA GLN A 6 -40.87 100.25 -69.45
C GLN A 6 -42.14 99.51 -68.99
N GLU A 7 -43.25 99.66 -69.70
CA GLU A 7 -44.51 98.97 -69.41
C GLU A 7 -44.44 97.48 -69.79
N ARG A 8 -43.89 97.16 -70.97
CA ARG A 8 -43.57 95.77 -71.34
C ARG A 8 -42.51 95.14 -70.45
N LYS A 9 -41.51 95.92 -70.01
CA LYS A 9 -40.55 95.51 -68.97
C LYS A 9 -41.32 95.11 -67.72
N LYS A 10 -42.23 95.95 -67.19
CA LYS A 10 -43.00 95.64 -65.98
C LYS A 10 -43.78 94.32 -66.09
N VAL A 11 -44.45 94.08 -67.22
CA VAL A 11 -45.19 92.83 -67.49
C VAL A 11 -44.24 91.62 -67.59
N LEU A 12 -43.11 91.75 -68.28
CA LEU A 12 -42.15 90.66 -68.44
C LEU A 12 -41.29 90.39 -67.20
N LEU A 13 -41.16 91.37 -66.29
CA LEU A 13 -40.56 91.19 -64.96
C LEU A 13 -41.47 90.41 -64.01
N GLU A 14 -42.77 90.32 -64.31
CA GLU A 14 -43.74 89.48 -63.60
C GLU A 14 -43.79 88.04 -64.18
N GLU A 15 -43.27 87.83 -65.40
CA GLU A 15 -43.13 86.50 -66.01
C GLU A 15 -41.87 85.75 -65.51
N GLN A 16 -41.93 84.42 -65.44
CA GLN A 16 -40.78 83.59 -65.10
C GLN A 16 -39.67 83.72 -66.16
N LEU A 17 -38.40 83.67 -65.72
CA LEU A 17 -37.15 83.71 -66.53
C LEU A 17 -37.13 82.84 -67.81
N LEU A 18 -38.06 81.88 -67.92
CA LEU A 18 -38.17 80.86 -68.97
C LEU A 18 -39.01 81.28 -70.18
N SER A 19 -39.66 82.45 -70.15
CA SER A 19 -40.54 82.88 -71.23
C SER A 19 -39.73 83.18 -72.51
N HIS A 20 -40.04 82.53 -73.64
CA HIS A 20 -39.44 82.84 -74.94
C HIS A 20 -39.62 84.33 -75.31
N LEU A 21 -40.66 84.96 -74.75
CA LEU A 21 -40.94 86.39 -74.87
C LEU A 21 -39.84 87.25 -74.24
N ILE A 22 -39.16 86.77 -73.19
CA ILE A 22 -38.02 87.46 -72.58
C ILE A 22 -36.87 87.54 -73.60
N GLY A 23 -36.61 86.47 -74.36
CA GLY A 23 -35.56 86.49 -75.38
C GLY A 23 -35.88 87.41 -76.55
N ILE A 24 -37.11 87.35 -77.05
CA ILE A 24 -37.59 88.28 -78.09
C ILE A 24 -37.52 89.73 -77.57
N PHE A 25 -37.88 89.97 -76.31
CA PHE A 25 -37.78 91.28 -75.68
C PHE A 25 -36.34 91.76 -75.58
N PHE A 26 -35.42 90.92 -75.13
CA PHE A 26 -33.98 91.23 -75.07
C PHE A 26 -33.41 91.55 -76.45
N ASP A 27 -33.73 90.75 -77.47
CA ASP A 27 -33.31 90.97 -78.85
C ASP A 27 -33.86 92.29 -79.41
N ASN A 28 -35.14 92.57 -79.17
CA ASN A 28 -35.78 93.82 -79.61
C ASN A 28 -35.19 95.05 -78.91
N VAL A 29 -35.00 95.01 -77.58
CA VAL A 29 -34.39 96.11 -76.84
C VAL A 29 -32.91 96.29 -77.22
N PHE A 30 -32.20 95.20 -77.53
CA PHE A 30 -30.82 95.25 -78.04
C PHE A 30 -30.72 95.89 -79.43
N LEU A 31 -31.61 95.52 -80.36
CA LEU A 31 -31.69 96.15 -81.70
C LEU A 31 -32.03 97.64 -81.59
N LEU A 32 -32.99 97.99 -80.72
CA LEU A 32 -33.37 99.37 -80.47
C LEU A 32 -32.23 100.18 -79.84
N LYS A 33 -31.48 99.59 -78.88
CA LYS A 33 -30.27 100.19 -78.31
C LYS A 33 -29.23 100.52 -79.38
N ASN A 34 -28.99 99.62 -80.34
CA ASN A 34 -27.99 99.85 -81.39
C ASN A 34 -28.42 100.97 -82.36
N SER A 35 -29.72 101.25 -82.45
CA SER A 35 -30.29 102.30 -83.30
C SER A 35 -30.49 103.63 -82.56
N PHE A 36 -30.63 103.60 -81.23
CA PHE A 36 -30.93 104.75 -80.38
C PHE A 36 -30.13 104.70 -79.07
N GLU A 37 -29.11 105.56 -78.97
CA GLU A 37 -28.18 105.60 -77.82
C GLU A 37 -28.88 105.87 -76.48
N GLN A 38 -30.00 106.60 -76.50
CA GLN A 38 -30.84 106.90 -75.33
C GLN A 38 -31.44 105.66 -74.64
N ILE A 39 -31.48 104.50 -75.33
CA ILE A 39 -32.00 103.23 -74.80
C ILE A 39 -30.90 102.42 -74.08
N GLN A 40 -29.62 102.77 -74.26
CA GLN A 40 -28.49 102.10 -73.62
C GLN A 40 -28.62 101.98 -72.08
N PRO A 41 -29.01 103.03 -71.32
CA PRO A 41 -29.18 102.92 -69.87
C PRO A 41 -30.31 101.96 -69.49
N LEU A 42 -31.40 101.92 -70.26
CA LEU A 42 -32.54 101.04 -70.02
C LEU A 42 -32.19 99.58 -70.31
N TYR A 43 -31.48 99.31 -71.40
CA TYR A 43 -30.96 97.98 -71.73
C TYR A 43 -30.00 97.48 -70.63
N LYS A 44 -29.09 98.34 -70.14
CA LYS A 44 -28.18 98.00 -69.05
C LYS A 44 -28.94 97.63 -67.77
N GLN A 45 -29.95 98.39 -67.37
CA GLN A 45 -30.79 98.08 -66.20
C GLN A 45 -31.56 96.75 -66.36
N ILE A 46 -31.99 96.41 -67.58
CA ILE A 46 -32.66 95.14 -67.86
C ILE A 46 -31.66 93.98 -67.74
N CYS A 47 -30.46 94.12 -68.32
CA CYS A 47 -29.38 93.15 -68.13
C CYS A 47 -29.03 92.96 -66.65
N GLU A 48 -28.87 94.04 -65.88
CA GLU A 48 -28.57 93.98 -64.45
C GLU A 48 -29.66 93.26 -63.64
N TYR A 49 -30.94 93.54 -63.90
CA TYR A 49 -32.05 92.86 -63.23
C TYR A 49 -32.03 91.35 -63.52
N PHE A 50 -31.94 90.95 -64.78
CA PHE A 50 -31.95 89.53 -65.14
C PHE A 50 -30.69 88.81 -64.69
N GLN A 51 -29.55 89.50 -64.63
CA GLN A 51 -28.34 89.01 -63.99
C GLN A 51 -28.57 88.76 -62.49
N GLU A 52 -29.23 89.66 -61.77
CA GLU A 52 -29.57 89.47 -60.34
C GLU A 52 -30.52 88.29 -60.13
N GLN A 53 -31.55 88.14 -60.98
CA GLN A 53 -32.49 87.01 -60.91
C GLN A 53 -31.80 85.67 -61.23
N PHE A 54 -30.92 85.67 -62.23
CA PHE A 54 -30.10 84.49 -62.54
C PHE A 54 -29.15 84.16 -61.39
N GLN A 55 -28.54 85.18 -60.76
CA GLN A 55 -27.68 84.98 -59.58
C GLN A 55 -28.45 84.40 -58.39
N LYS A 56 -29.70 84.83 -58.17
CA LYS A 56 -30.59 84.22 -57.16
C LYS A 56 -30.85 82.75 -57.47
N LEU A 57 -31.17 82.43 -58.73
CA LEU A 57 -31.39 81.06 -59.18
C LEU A 57 -30.15 80.16 -58.97
N THR A 58 -28.95 80.65 -59.32
CA THR A 58 -27.70 79.91 -59.07
C THR A 58 -27.41 79.76 -57.58
N ASN A 59 -27.61 80.81 -56.78
CA ASN A 59 -27.38 80.74 -55.32
C ASN A 59 -28.32 79.73 -54.65
N THR A 60 -29.61 79.72 -55.02
CA THR A 60 -30.57 78.72 -54.55
C THR A 60 -30.14 77.33 -54.99
N THR A 61 -29.66 77.15 -56.22
CA THR A 61 -29.15 75.86 -56.69
C THR A 61 -27.94 75.41 -55.87
N ASP A 62 -27.02 76.31 -55.54
CA ASP A 62 -25.84 76.01 -54.72
C ASP A 62 -26.22 75.60 -53.28
N GLU A 63 -27.26 76.20 -52.69
CA GLU A 63 -27.82 75.79 -51.40
C GLU A 63 -28.46 74.40 -51.47
N LEU A 64 -29.21 74.12 -52.54
CA LEU A 64 -29.80 72.81 -52.79
C LEU A 64 -28.74 71.72 -53.00
N ILE A 65 -27.63 72.05 -53.66
CA ILE A 65 -26.45 71.18 -53.82
C ILE A 65 -25.86 70.83 -52.45
N LYS A 66 -25.70 71.81 -51.55
CA LYS A 66 -25.20 71.56 -50.18
C LYS A 66 -26.15 70.69 -49.37
N ALA A 67 -27.45 70.75 -49.65
CA ALA A 67 -28.49 69.95 -49.01
C ALA A 67 -28.77 68.59 -49.69
N ASN A 68 -28.07 68.24 -50.77
CA ASN A 68 -28.27 67.01 -51.55
C ASN A 68 -29.72 66.80 -52.07
N GLN A 69 -30.45 67.88 -52.38
CA GLN A 69 -31.85 67.79 -52.82
C GLN A 69 -31.95 67.56 -54.34
N PHE A 70 -31.57 66.37 -54.81
CA PHE A 70 -31.32 66.07 -56.24
C PHE A 70 -32.47 66.37 -57.19
N ASP A 71 -33.74 66.13 -56.80
CA ASP A 71 -34.90 66.46 -57.64
C ASP A 71 -35.04 67.97 -57.87
N GLN A 72 -34.80 68.75 -56.81
CA GLN A 72 -34.87 70.21 -56.89
C GLN A 72 -33.67 70.76 -57.65
N ILE A 73 -32.48 70.19 -57.47
CA ILE A 73 -31.28 70.53 -58.24
C ILE A 73 -31.54 70.27 -59.74
N ALA A 74 -32.07 69.11 -60.12
CA ALA A 74 -32.35 68.77 -61.51
C ALA A 74 -33.33 69.77 -62.16
N ASN A 75 -34.35 70.20 -61.41
CA ASN A 75 -35.31 71.22 -61.84
C ASN A 75 -34.65 72.60 -61.99
N MET A 76 -33.87 73.05 -61.02
CA MET A 76 -33.19 74.35 -61.08
C MET A 76 -32.15 74.38 -62.19
N VAL A 77 -31.38 73.31 -62.35
CA VAL A 77 -30.43 73.13 -63.46
C VAL A 77 -31.15 73.21 -64.80
N LEU A 78 -32.30 72.55 -64.97
CA LEU A 78 -33.11 72.66 -66.18
C LEU A 78 -33.53 74.11 -66.46
N GLN A 79 -33.93 74.85 -65.42
CA GLN A 79 -34.30 76.25 -65.57
C GLN A 79 -33.09 77.08 -66.04
N ILE A 80 -31.93 76.88 -65.42
CA ILE A 80 -30.67 77.52 -65.82
C ILE A 80 -30.33 77.18 -67.28
N THR A 81 -30.40 75.90 -67.67
CA THR A 81 -30.11 75.44 -69.04
C THR A 81 -31.06 76.06 -70.07
N LYS A 82 -32.35 76.20 -69.75
CA LYS A 82 -33.34 76.83 -70.66
C LYS A 82 -33.11 78.33 -70.83
N CYS A 83 -32.69 79.03 -69.79
CA CYS A 83 -32.38 80.46 -69.85
C CYS A 83 -31.06 80.76 -70.58
N LEU A 84 -30.17 79.77 -70.69
CA LEU A 84 -28.82 79.93 -71.20
C LEU A 84 -28.76 80.51 -72.63
N PRO A 85 -29.44 79.96 -73.66
CA PRO A 85 -29.34 80.48 -75.03
C PRO A 85 -29.85 81.92 -75.15
N THR A 86 -30.86 82.25 -74.34
CA THR A 86 -31.51 83.56 -74.34
C THR A 86 -30.65 84.61 -73.65
N LEU A 87 -30.19 84.36 -72.42
CA LEU A 87 -29.49 85.38 -71.63
C LEU A 87 -28.00 85.50 -72.00
N ASN A 88 -27.36 84.43 -72.47
CA ASN A 88 -25.92 84.43 -72.74
C ASN A 88 -25.51 85.41 -73.86
N LYS A 89 -26.40 85.60 -74.86
CA LYS A 89 -26.24 86.57 -75.96
C LYS A 89 -26.16 88.03 -75.46
N HIS A 90 -26.78 88.32 -74.31
CA HIS A 90 -26.94 89.68 -73.78
C HIS A 90 -26.07 89.98 -72.55
N LEU A 91 -25.57 88.94 -71.88
CA LEU A 91 -24.80 89.02 -70.63
C LEU A 91 -23.33 88.58 -70.79
N ASN A 92 -22.76 88.69 -71.99
CA ASN A 92 -21.33 88.52 -72.28
C ASN A 92 -20.69 87.23 -71.71
N GLY A 93 -21.37 86.09 -71.78
CA GLY A 93 -20.79 84.83 -71.30
C GLY A 93 -20.92 84.57 -69.78
N LEU A 94 -21.34 85.56 -68.98
CA LEU A 94 -21.44 85.42 -67.51
C LEU A 94 -22.42 84.33 -67.08
N VAL A 95 -23.50 84.13 -67.84
CA VAL A 95 -24.54 83.12 -67.59
C VAL A 95 -23.98 81.72 -67.81
N GLU A 96 -23.21 81.54 -68.88
CA GLU A 96 -22.51 80.29 -69.18
C GLU A 96 -21.44 79.97 -68.14
N GLU A 97 -20.67 80.97 -67.72
CA GLU A 97 -19.66 80.83 -66.67
C GLU A 97 -20.31 80.40 -65.35
N LYS A 98 -21.40 81.06 -64.95
CA LYS A 98 -22.12 80.75 -63.72
C LYS A 98 -22.80 79.39 -63.76
N TYR A 99 -23.42 79.01 -64.88
CA TYR A 99 -23.93 77.67 -65.09
C TYR A 99 -22.83 76.61 -64.96
N ARG A 100 -21.66 76.87 -65.57
CA ARG A 100 -20.48 76.00 -65.45
C ARG A 100 -20.02 75.86 -64.01
N GLN A 101 -19.98 76.96 -63.24
CA GLN A 101 -19.61 76.97 -61.83
C GLN A 101 -20.58 76.16 -60.98
N THR A 102 -21.90 76.31 -61.16
CA THR A 102 -22.92 75.54 -60.41
C THR A 102 -22.84 74.04 -60.71
N ILE A 103 -22.65 73.65 -61.98
CA ILE A 103 -22.47 72.22 -62.32
C ILE A 103 -21.14 71.67 -61.77
N GLN A 104 -20.06 72.46 -61.82
CA GLN A 104 -18.79 72.09 -61.19
C GLN A 104 -18.95 71.91 -59.68
N LEU A 105 -19.67 72.80 -59.00
CA LEU A 105 -19.95 72.69 -57.57
C LEU A 105 -20.71 71.41 -57.24
N LEU A 106 -21.72 71.03 -58.05
CA LEU A 106 -22.43 69.77 -57.89
C LEU A 106 -21.48 68.57 -58.02
N VAL A 107 -20.67 68.52 -59.07
CA VAL A 107 -19.74 67.40 -59.28
C VAL A 107 -18.67 67.35 -58.20
N GLU A 108 -18.13 68.50 -57.80
CA GLU A 108 -17.17 68.61 -56.70
C GLU A 108 -17.77 68.16 -55.37
N SER A 109 -19.02 68.53 -55.07
CA SER A 109 -19.73 68.07 -53.87
C SER A 109 -19.81 66.54 -53.81
N LEU A 110 -20.21 65.91 -54.92
CA LEU A 110 -20.31 64.44 -55.02
C LEU A 110 -18.93 63.75 -54.97
N LYS A 111 -17.90 64.33 -55.60
CA LYS A 111 -16.51 63.86 -55.49
C LYS A 111 -15.97 63.99 -54.07
N ASN A 112 -16.36 65.03 -53.34
CA ASN A 112 -15.93 65.24 -51.97
C ASN A 112 -16.55 64.20 -51.02
N ILE A 113 -17.79 63.76 -51.27
CA ILE A 113 -18.40 62.60 -50.59
C ILE A 113 -17.57 61.34 -50.86
N LEU A 114 -17.24 61.07 -52.12
CA LEU A 114 -16.38 59.94 -52.50
C LEU A 114 -15.02 60.00 -51.79
N GLN A 115 -14.35 61.16 -51.81
CA GLN A 115 -13.02 61.34 -51.19
C GLN A 115 -13.05 61.14 -49.67
N LYS A 116 -14.06 61.67 -48.98
CA LYS A 116 -14.26 61.45 -47.54
C LYS A 116 -14.44 59.96 -47.23
N CYS A 117 -15.23 59.26 -48.04
CA CYS A 117 -15.43 57.83 -47.89
C CYS A 117 -14.14 57.03 -48.17
N GLN A 118 -13.35 57.42 -49.17
CA GLN A 118 -12.06 56.79 -49.47
C GLN A 118 -11.05 56.92 -48.33
N LEU A 119 -10.98 58.09 -47.67
CA LEU A 119 -10.11 58.28 -46.50
C LEU A 119 -10.49 57.37 -45.33
N VAL A 120 -11.79 57.09 -45.17
CA VAL A 120 -12.29 56.17 -44.15
C VAL A 120 -12.01 54.72 -44.54
N LEU A 121 -12.25 54.33 -45.79
CA LEU A 121 -11.99 52.96 -46.28
C LEU A 121 -10.51 52.62 -46.37
N ALA A 122 -9.60 53.60 -46.33
CA ALA A 122 -8.16 53.36 -46.19
C ALA A 122 -7.75 52.89 -44.79
N LYS A 123 -8.61 53.09 -43.78
CA LYS A 123 -8.33 52.70 -42.40
C LYS A 123 -8.42 51.20 -42.21
N PRO A 124 -7.66 50.65 -41.26
CA PRO A 124 -7.64 49.22 -41.05
C PRO A 124 -8.89 48.64 -40.40
N ARG A 125 -9.66 49.47 -39.70
CA ARG A 125 -10.86 49.15 -38.93
C ARG A 125 -11.81 50.34 -39.05
N LEU A 126 -13.11 50.07 -39.06
CA LEU A 126 -14.13 51.11 -39.05
C LEU A 126 -14.77 51.20 -37.67
N ILE A 127 -14.89 52.41 -37.13
CA ILE A 127 -15.76 52.66 -35.98
C ILE A 127 -17.19 52.96 -36.45
N GLU A 128 -18.15 52.91 -35.51
CA GLU A 128 -19.58 53.04 -35.83
C GLU A 128 -19.93 54.31 -36.63
N ASN A 129 -19.39 55.46 -36.24
CA ASN A 129 -19.59 56.74 -36.96
C ASN A 129 -19.04 56.71 -38.40
N GLU A 130 -17.96 55.97 -38.63
CA GLU A 130 -17.32 55.84 -39.94
C GLU A 130 -18.11 54.89 -40.85
N LEU A 131 -18.63 53.81 -40.29
CA LEU A 131 -19.53 52.90 -40.98
C LEU A 131 -20.80 53.63 -41.44
N GLU A 132 -21.36 54.47 -40.56
CA GLU A 132 -22.53 55.29 -40.88
C GLU A 132 -22.22 56.31 -41.98
N LEU A 133 -21.02 56.89 -42.00
CA LEU A 133 -20.56 57.76 -43.09
C LEU A 133 -20.51 57.00 -44.43
N VAL A 134 -19.97 55.77 -44.45
CA VAL A 134 -19.92 54.93 -45.65
C VAL A 134 -21.34 54.64 -46.15
N LYS A 135 -22.25 54.22 -45.26
CA LYS A 135 -23.67 53.95 -45.58
C LYS A 135 -24.33 55.17 -46.21
N ASN A 136 -24.25 56.32 -45.54
CA ASN A 136 -24.85 57.57 -46.03
C ASN A 136 -24.24 58.03 -47.36
N SER A 137 -22.95 57.78 -47.58
CA SER A 137 -22.27 58.10 -48.85
C SER A 137 -22.79 57.23 -50.00
N VAL A 138 -22.96 55.92 -49.79
CA VAL A 138 -23.52 55.02 -50.80
C VAL A 138 -24.97 55.39 -51.12
N VAL A 139 -25.79 55.65 -50.11
CA VAL A 139 -27.19 56.07 -50.29
C VAL A 139 -27.27 57.41 -51.05
N THR A 140 -26.52 58.42 -50.63
CA THR A 140 -26.55 59.75 -51.25
C THR A 140 -26.09 59.72 -52.71
N LEU A 141 -24.99 59.04 -53.01
CA LEU A 141 -24.53 58.89 -54.40
C LEU A 141 -25.46 57.98 -55.22
N GLY A 142 -26.10 56.99 -54.58
CA GLY A 142 -27.14 56.16 -55.19
C GLY A 142 -28.34 56.98 -55.64
N LEU A 143 -28.88 57.82 -54.76
CA LEU A 143 -29.98 58.74 -55.08
C LEU A 143 -29.61 59.71 -56.22
N ALA A 144 -28.40 60.25 -56.21
CA ALA A 144 -27.91 61.10 -57.31
C ALA A 144 -27.87 60.33 -58.63
N LYS A 145 -27.34 59.10 -58.61
CA LYS A 145 -27.22 58.23 -59.78
C LYS A 145 -28.59 57.82 -60.34
N GLU A 146 -29.54 57.47 -59.49
CA GLU A 146 -30.88 57.01 -59.87
C GLU A 146 -31.80 58.13 -60.36
N ASN A 147 -31.44 59.39 -60.08
CA ASN A 147 -32.18 60.54 -60.56
C ASN A 147 -32.01 60.74 -62.07
N ALA A 148 -32.94 60.18 -62.85
CA ALA A 148 -32.93 60.25 -64.31
C ALA A 148 -32.92 61.70 -64.85
N ALA A 149 -33.63 62.62 -64.17
CA ALA A 149 -33.64 64.03 -64.57
C ALA A 149 -32.27 64.66 -64.40
N LEU A 150 -31.60 64.43 -63.27
CA LEU A 150 -30.25 64.94 -63.02
C LEU A 150 -29.22 64.37 -64.01
N GLN A 151 -29.31 63.08 -64.32
CA GLN A 151 -28.47 62.41 -65.32
C GLN A 151 -28.62 63.03 -66.71
N ASP A 152 -29.85 63.27 -67.15
CA ASP A 152 -30.16 63.93 -68.43
C ASP A 152 -29.55 65.35 -68.49
N ARG A 153 -29.69 66.12 -67.40
CA ARG A 153 -29.12 67.48 -67.34
C ARG A 153 -27.60 67.50 -67.38
N LEU A 154 -26.95 66.61 -66.64
CA LEU A 154 -25.49 66.50 -66.66
C LEU A 154 -24.98 65.99 -68.02
N SER A 155 -25.71 65.08 -68.67
CA SER A 155 -25.39 64.62 -70.03
C SER A 155 -25.48 65.78 -71.03
N THR A 156 -26.55 66.57 -70.97
CA THR A 156 -26.71 67.79 -71.79
C THR A 156 -25.54 68.77 -71.57
N TYR A 157 -25.15 69.00 -70.32
CA TYR A 157 -23.98 69.83 -69.99
C TYR A 157 -22.69 69.26 -70.57
N ASN A 158 -22.47 67.96 -70.40
CA ASN A 158 -21.27 67.27 -70.88
C ASN A 158 -21.15 67.32 -72.41
N GLU A 159 -22.27 67.22 -73.14
CA GLU A 159 -22.32 67.41 -74.60
C GLU A 159 -22.00 68.85 -74.99
N MET A 160 -22.58 69.84 -74.30
CA MET A 160 -22.34 71.26 -74.55
C MET A 160 -20.88 71.67 -74.32
N PHE A 161 -20.19 71.08 -73.33
CA PHE A 161 -18.84 71.49 -72.92
C PHE A 161 -17.75 70.42 -73.12
N LYS A 162 -18.05 69.32 -73.80
CA LYS A 162 -17.14 68.18 -74.06
C LYS A 162 -16.42 67.66 -72.80
N LYS A 163 -17.17 67.47 -71.71
CA LYS A 163 -16.64 66.89 -70.45
C LYS A 163 -17.05 65.43 -70.28
N SER A 164 -16.28 64.66 -69.51
CA SER A 164 -16.41 63.19 -69.38
C SER A 164 -17.03 62.70 -68.07
N GLU A 165 -17.50 63.59 -67.20
CA GLU A 165 -17.90 63.22 -65.83
C GLU A 165 -19.35 62.74 -65.78
N ASN A 166 -19.53 61.44 -65.56
CA ASN A 166 -20.84 60.81 -65.39
C ASN A 166 -21.02 60.40 -63.91
N LEU A 167 -22.21 60.63 -63.35
CA LEU A 167 -22.59 60.21 -61.99
C LEU A 167 -22.42 58.71 -61.77
N ASN A 168 -22.65 57.89 -62.80
CA ASN A 168 -22.39 56.46 -62.75
C ASN A 168 -20.92 56.15 -62.47
N GLY A 169 -19.99 56.94 -63.03
CA GLY A 169 -18.55 56.79 -62.78
C GLY A 169 -18.18 57.11 -61.32
N ILE A 170 -18.76 58.18 -60.76
CA ILE A 170 -18.52 58.57 -59.36
C ILE A 170 -19.06 57.51 -58.40
N TYR A 171 -20.31 57.06 -58.62
CA TYR A 171 -20.92 56.01 -57.81
C TYR A 171 -20.16 54.68 -57.95
N ASN A 172 -19.87 54.21 -59.17
CA ASN A 172 -19.16 52.95 -59.38
C ASN A 172 -17.76 52.99 -58.76
N SER A 173 -17.06 54.13 -58.80
CA SER A 173 -15.78 54.30 -58.12
C SER A 173 -15.88 54.13 -56.60
N LEU A 174 -16.97 54.60 -55.96
CA LEU A 174 -17.21 54.32 -54.54
C LEU A 174 -17.39 52.82 -54.29
N ILE A 175 -18.22 52.17 -55.11
CA ILE A 175 -18.49 50.74 -54.97
C ILE A 175 -17.23 49.91 -55.17
N GLU A 176 -16.39 50.24 -56.16
CA GLU A 176 -15.08 49.61 -56.38
C GLU A 176 -14.17 49.76 -55.15
N LYS A 177 -14.14 50.95 -54.52
CA LYS A 177 -13.36 51.17 -53.30
C LYS A 177 -13.85 50.35 -52.10
N ILE A 178 -15.16 50.14 -51.98
CA ILE A 178 -15.72 49.25 -50.97
C ILE A 178 -15.34 47.79 -51.26
N VAL A 179 -15.35 47.36 -52.52
CA VAL A 179 -14.91 46.01 -52.92
C VAL A 179 -13.40 45.80 -52.66
N GLU A 180 -12.57 46.81 -52.93
CA GLU A 180 -11.15 46.82 -52.58
C GLU A 180 -10.95 46.66 -51.06
N TYR A 181 -11.72 47.39 -50.25
CA TYR A 181 -11.68 47.27 -48.79
C TYR A 181 -12.00 45.85 -48.30
N PHE A 182 -13.00 45.18 -48.88
CA PHE A 182 -13.29 43.77 -48.57
C PHE A 182 -12.13 42.85 -48.90
N THR A 183 -11.47 43.09 -50.04
CA THR A 183 -10.29 42.32 -50.47
C THR A 183 -9.14 42.49 -49.47
N GLU A 184 -8.92 43.72 -49.01
CA GLU A 184 -7.90 44.05 -48.01
C GLU A 184 -8.19 43.41 -46.65
N ILE A 185 -9.44 43.44 -46.17
CA ILE A 185 -9.83 42.71 -44.95
C ILE A 185 -9.59 41.21 -45.10
N ASN A 186 -9.97 40.61 -46.22
CA ASN A 186 -9.76 39.18 -46.45
C ASN A 186 -8.27 38.81 -46.36
N ASN A 187 -7.40 39.59 -47.02
CA ASN A 187 -5.96 39.39 -46.97
C ASN A 187 -5.42 39.48 -45.53
N ARG A 188 -5.99 40.35 -44.70
CA ARG A 188 -5.58 40.50 -43.30
C ARG A 188 -6.06 39.34 -42.44
N ILE A 189 -7.27 38.85 -42.65
CA ILE A 189 -7.75 37.63 -42.00
C ILE A 189 -6.80 36.47 -42.34
N ASP A 190 -6.42 36.31 -43.61
CA ASP A 190 -5.44 35.29 -44.02
C ASP A 190 -4.08 35.47 -43.32
N GLN A 191 -3.61 36.71 -43.16
CA GLN A 191 -2.37 37.01 -42.45
C GLN A 191 -2.47 36.75 -40.93
N LEU A 192 -3.62 37.03 -40.31
CA LEU A 192 -3.86 36.74 -38.89
C LEU A 192 -3.69 35.24 -38.62
N PHE A 193 -4.25 34.37 -39.46
CA PHE A 193 -4.10 32.92 -39.29
C PHE A 193 -2.69 32.40 -39.59
N LYS A 194 -1.89 33.12 -40.41
CA LYS A 194 -0.48 32.78 -40.65
C LYS A 194 0.45 33.25 -39.53
N ASN A 195 0.16 34.40 -38.91
CA ASN A 195 1.10 35.10 -38.02
C ASN A 195 0.70 35.08 -36.54
N HIS A 196 -0.60 35.01 -36.23
CA HIS A 196 -1.15 35.19 -34.88
C HIS A 196 -1.95 33.95 -34.43
N GLY A 197 -1.26 32.82 -34.26
CA GLY A 197 -1.87 31.50 -34.06
C GLY A 197 -3.00 31.42 -33.01
N ASP A 198 -2.78 31.91 -31.78
CA ASP A 198 -3.71 31.70 -30.67
C ASP A 198 -4.87 32.71 -30.59
N ARG A 199 -4.73 33.90 -31.19
CA ARG A 199 -5.75 34.97 -31.15
C ARG A 199 -6.43 35.25 -32.50
N ALA A 200 -5.98 34.60 -33.59
CA ALA A 200 -6.53 34.85 -34.93
C ALA A 200 -8.06 34.75 -35.01
N LEU A 201 -8.69 33.81 -34.30
CA LEU A 201 -10.15 33.64 -34.28
C LEU A 201 -10.87 34.79 -33.56
N GLU A 202 -10.26 35.37 -32.53
CA GLU A 202 -10.80 36.51 -31.80
C GLU A 202 -10.62 37.80 -32.62
N ASP A 203 -9.43 38.01 -33.15
CA ASP A 203 -9.11 39.20 -33.96
C ASP A 203 -9.94 39.25 -35.25
N ALA A 204 -10.21 38.09 -35.86
CA ALA A 204 -11.06 37.96 -37.04
C ALA A 204 -12.53 38.33 -36.78
N GLU A 205 -13.04 38.21 -35.56
CA GLU A 205 -14.44 38.57 -35.21
C GLU A 205 -14.73 40.01 -35.59
N SER A 206 -13.84 40.89 -35.18
CA SER A 206 -13.97 42.33 -35.39
C SER A 206 -14.00 42.62 -36.89
N LEU A 207 -13.09 42.01 -37.67
CA LEU A 207 -12.96 42.21 -39.11
C LEU A 207 -14.19 41.72 -39.88
N ILE A 208 -14.71 40.54 -39.53
CA ILE A 208 -15.95 40.05 -40.13
C ILE A 208 -17.14 40.93 -39.76
N SER A 209 -17.19 41.46 -38.53
CA SER A 209 -18.24 42.38 -38.11
C SER A 209 -18.28 43.66 -38.96
N ASP A 210 -17.13 44.21 -39.35
CA ASP A 210 -17.08 45.38 -40.24
C ASP A 210 -17.65 45.05 -41.63
N LEU A 211 -17.31 43.86 -42.17
CA LEU A 211 -17.85 43.38 -43.44
C LEU A 211 -19.37 43.21 -43.38
N ASP A 212 -19.86 42.58 -42.31
CA ASP A 212 -21.29 42.33 -42.09
C ASP A 212 -22.09 43.64 -42.02
N ALA A 213 -21.55 44.62 -41.30
CA ALA A 213 -22.17 45.91 -41.11
C ALA A 213 -22.25 46.74 -42.40
N ILE A 214 -21.24 46.66 -43.29
CA ILE A 214 -21.27 47.28 -44.63
C ILE A 214 -22.27 46.55 -45.56
N ARG A 215 -22.36 45.21 -45.48
CA ARG A 215 -23.27 44.39 -46.30
C ARG A 215 -24.75 44.60 -46.02
N THR A 216 -25.10 45.37 -44.99
CA THR A 216 -26.50 45.82 -44.80
C THR A 216 -27.02 46.69 -45.96
N ILE A 217 -26.13 47.19 -46.82
CA ILE A 217 -26.49 47.92 -48.06
C ILE A 217 -26.69 46.91 -49.21
N PRO A 218 -27.90 46.80 -49.81
CA PRO A 218 -28.21 45.78 -50.81
C PRO A 218 -27.28 45.74 -52.04
N GLU A 219 -26.88 46.89 -52.56
CA GLU A 219 -26.01 46.97 -53.74
C GLU A 219 -24.59 46.47 -53.44
N ILE A 220 -24.11 46.67 -52.22
CA ILE A 220 -22.81 46.16 -51.77
C ILE A 220 -22.90 44.66 -51.51
N ASP A 221 -23.99 44.20 -50.90
CA ASP A 221 -24.23 42.79 -50.62
C ASP A 221 -24.10 41.94 -51.89
N SER A 222 -24.81 42.32 -52.96
CA SER A 222 -24.79 41.60 -54.24
C SER A 222 -23.39 41.46 -54.85
N LYS A 223 -22.51 42.47 -54.69
CA LYS A 223 -21.16 42.48 -55.26
C LYS A 223 -20.10 41.84 -54.37
N THR A 224 -20.36 41.73 -53.07
CA THR A 224 -19.37 41.26 -52.08
C THR A 224 -19.71 39.92 -51.46
N ALA A 225 -20.94 39.42 -51.61
CA ALA A 225 -21.43 38.16 -51.04
C ALA A 225 -20.47 36.99 -51.28
N GLY A 226 -20.03 36.78 -52.53
CA GLY A 226 -19.13 35.68 -52.87
C GLY A 226 -17.75 35.78 -52.20
N MET A 227 -17.25 36.99 -51.92
CA MET A 227 -16.01 37.15 -51.15
C MET A 227 -16.25 36.88 -49.66
N TYR A 228 -17.28 37.49 -49.08
CA TYR A 228 -17.58 37.30 -47.67
C TYR A 228 -17.81 35.84 -47.31
N TYR A 229 -18.63 35.10 -48.07
CA TYR A 229 -18.94 33.71 -47.71
C TYR A 229 -17.71 32.82 -47.82
N ARG A 230 -16.81 33.09 -48.79
CA ARG A 230 -15.51 32.41 -48.87
C ARG A 230 -14.64 32.68 -47.64
N THR A 231 -14.60 33.93 -47.16
CA THR A 231 -13.85 34.30 -45.95
C THR A 231 -14.46 33.67 -44.70
N ALA A 232 -15.78 33.71 -44.57
CA ALA A 232 -16.49 33.05 -43.48
C ALA A 232 -16.25 31.53 -43.48
N ASP A 233 -16.27 30.90 -44.65
CA ASP A 233 -15.94 29.47 -44.82
C ASP A 233 -14.48 29.16 -44.51
N PHE A 234 -13.55 30.05 -44.87
CA PHE A 234 -12.15 29.92 -44.48
C PHE A 234 -12.00 29.95 -42.96
N VAL A 235 -12.56 30.93 -42.26
CA VAL A 235 -12.53 31.00 -40.79
C VAL A 235 -13.19 29.76 -40.17
N ARG A 236 -14.32 29.31 -40.71
CA ARG A 236 -14.99 28.07 -40.30
C ARG A 236 -14.09 26.84 -40.50
N SER A 237 -13.34 26.77 -41.59
CA SER A 237 -12.41 25.67 -41.85
C SER A 237 -11.29 25.62 -40.81
N GLN A 238 -10.80 26.77 -40.35
CA GLN A 238 -9.80 26.85 -39.28
C GLN A 238 -10.36 26.36 -37.95
N MET A 239 -11.62 26.68 -37.62
CA MET A 239 -12.29 26.12 -36.44
C MET A 239 -12.46 24.59 -36.53
N ASN A 240 -12.86 24.07 -37.70
CA ASN A 240 -12.96 22.63 -37.92
C ASN A 240 -11.59 21.92 -37.86
N GLN A 241 -10.51 22.62 -38.21
CA GLN A 241 -9.16 22.10 -38.05
C GLN A 241 -8.79 21.97 -36.57
N ILE A 242 -9.12 22.96 -35.73
CA ILE A 242 -8.94 22.86 -34.27
C ILE A 242 -9.71 21.66 -33.72
N GLN A 243 -10.95 21.44 -34.18
CA GLN A 243 -11.72 20.25 -33.81
C GLN A 243 -10.94 18.98 -34.15
N ARG A 244 -10.56 18.77 -35.42
CA ARG A 244 -9.80 17.57 -35.85
C ARG A 244 -8.50 17.38 -35.09
N GLU A 245 -7.76 18.46 -34.81
CA GLU A 245 -6.52 18.38 -34.04
C GLU A 245 -6.77 17.89 -32.61
N VAL A 246 -7.91 18.20 -31.99
CA VAL A 246 -8.29 17.62 -30.70
C VAL A 246 -8.67 16.15 -30.84
N GLU A 247 -9.48 15.79 -31.85
CA GLU A 247 -9.87 14.39 -32.12
C GLU A 247 -8.61 13.52 -32.35
N ASP A 248 -7.65 13.99 -33.15
CA ASP A 248 -6.38 13.29 -33.44
C ASP A 248 -5.50 13.13 -32.19
N LEU A 249 -5.47 14.12 -31.30
CA LEU A 249 -4.76 14.02 -30.02
C LEU A 249 -5.43 12.99 -29.09
N LEU A 250 -6.76 12.94 -29.04
CA LEU A 250 -7.47 11.95 -28.21
C LEU A 250 -7.24 10.53 -28.73
N ASN A 251 -7.34 10.33 -30.05
CA ASN A 251 -7.08 9.05 -30.70
C ASN A 251 -5.62 8.59 -30.49
N SER A 252 -4.66 9.52 -30.46
CA SER A 252 -3.25 9.16 -30.21
C SER A 252 -3.03 8.66 -28.77
N PHE A 253 -3.80 9.17 -27.81
CA PHE A 253 -3.72 8.75 -26.40
C PHE A 253 -4.22 7.32 -26.19
N GLU A 254 -5.31 6.94 -26.88
CA GLU A 254 -5.84 5.58 -26.85
C GLU A 254 -4.85 4.56 -27.42
N SER A 255 -4.08 4.96 -28.44
CA SER A 255 -3.09 4.08 -29.09
C SER A 255 -1.81 3.83 -28.27
N GLN A 256 -1.68 4.43 -27.08
CA GLN A 256 -0.51 4.35 -26.16
C GLN A 256 0.86 4.74 -26.77
N LYS A 257 0.89 5.34 -27.97
CA LYS A 257 2.15 5.66 -28.67
C LYS A 257 2.86 6.89 -28.12
N GLU A 258 2.12 7.84 -27.52
CA GLU A 258 2.67 9.11 -27.04
C GLU A 258 2.07 9.50 -25.68
N LYS A 259 2.85 10.22 -24.86
CA LYS A 259 2.37 10.75 -23.58
C LYS A 259 1.34 11.85 -23.86
N PRO A 260 0.17 11.82 -23.22
CA PRO A 260 -0.88 12.78 -23.52
C PRO A 260 -0.51 14.22 -23.17
N ASP A 261 -0.62 15.13 -24.15
CA ASP A 261 -0.42 16.57 -23.97
C ASP A 261 -1.75 17.30 -23.76
N TYR A 262 -2.29 17.17 -22.54
CA TYR A 262 -3.52 17.84 -22.15
C TYR A 262 -3.41 19.37 -22.14
N ARG A 263 -2.20 19.94 -22.07
CA ARG A 263 -1.99 21.39 -22.20
C ARG A 263 -2.27 21.85 -23.62
N LYS A 264 -1.88 21.07 -24.62
CA LYS A 264 -2.21 21.34 -26.02
C LYS A 264 -3.73 21.32 -26.24
N ILE A 265 -4.44 20.33 -25.69
CA ILE A 265 -5.91 20.27 -25.74
C ILE A 265 -6.53 21.51 -25.07
N ALA A 266 -6.07 21.88 -23.87
CA ALA A 266 -6.56 23.07 -23.17
C ALA A 266 -6.38 24.36 -23.98
N ARG A 267 -5.23 24.52 -24.65
CA ARG A 267 -4.96 25.66 -25.55
C ARG A 267 -5.89 25.65 -26.76
N LEU A 268 -6.05 24.51 -27.43
CA LEU A 268 -6.95 24.35 -28.58
C LEU A 268 -8.41 24.67 -28.22
N LEU A 269 -8.89 24.15 -27.10
CA LEU A 269 -10.23 24.44 -26.58
C LEU A 269 -10.42 25.92 -26.19
N SER A 270 -9.38 26.55 -25.64
CA SER A 270 -9.41 27.99 -25.33
C SER A 270 -9.52 28.82 -26.62
N ARG A 271 -8.73 28.50 -27.65
CA ARG A 271 -8.83 29.13 -28.98
C ARG A 271 -10.23 28.96 -29.57
N MET A 272 -10.80 27.78 -29.43
CA MET A 272 -12.14 27.48 -29.91
C MET A 272 -13.21 28.27 -29.15
N ASN A 273 -13.11 28.42 -27.83
CA ASN A 273 -14.06 29.21 -27.04
C ASN A 273 -14.13 30.67 -27.49
N ASN A 274 -13.02 31.23 -27.96
CA ASN A 274 -12.97 32.57 -28.54
C ASN A 274 -13.69 32.68 -29.90
N ALA A 275 -14.05 31.55 -30.53
CA ALA A 275 -14.80 31.50 -31.79
C ALA A 275 -16.32 31.39 -31.61
N LYS A 276 -16.87 31.59 -30.40
CA LYS A 276 -18.32 31.50 -30.12
C LYS A 276 -19.16 32.40 -31.04
N TRP A 277 -18.60 33.53 -31.47
CA TRP A 277 -19.23 34.47 -32.40
C TRP A 277 -19.52 33.87 -33.78
N MET A 278 -18.86 32.77 -34.18
CA MET A 278 -19.09 32.10 -35.45
C MET A 278 -20.51 31.59 -35.63
N ASN A 279 -21.23 31.33 -34.53
CA ASN A 279 -22.66 30.98 -34.59
C ASN A 279 -23.53 32.11 -35.16
N ARG A 280 -23.07 33.38 -35.14
CA ARG A 280 -23.78 34.50 -35.77
C ARG A 280 -23.78 34.39 -37.30
N ILE A 281 -22.71 33.85 -37.87
CA ILE A 281 -22.50 33.77 -39.32
C ILE A 281 -22.89 32.39 -39.86
N SER A 282 -22.64 31.34 -39.08
CA SER A 282 -22.98 29.95 -39.40
C SER A 282 -23.64 29.30 -38.18
N PRO A 283 -24.97 29.43 -38.04
CA PRO A 283 -25.70 28.92 -36.88
C PRO A 283 -25.41 27.44 -36.58
N GLY A 284 -25.04 27.18 -35.32
CA GLY A 284 -24.75 25.85 -34.78
C GLY A 284 -23.41 25.26 -35.19
N SER A 285 -22.57 25.95 -35.98
CA SER A 285 -21.25 25.43 -36.36
C SER A 285 -20.30 25.33 -35.17
N TYR A 286 -20.24 26.35 -34.31
CA TYR A 286 -19.46 26.29 -33.08
C TYR A 286 -20.06 25.28 -32.09
N ASP A 287 -21.39 25.29 -31.91
CA ASP A 287 -22.04 24.40 -30.93
C ASP A 287 -21.85 22.92 -31.28
N ARG A 288 -21.96 22.55 -32.56
CA ARG A 288 -21.72 21.17 -33.03
C ARG A 288 -20.27 20.74 -32.78
N ALA A 289 -19.31 21.59 -33.16
CA ALA A 289 -17.90 21.29 -32.98
C ALA A 289 -17.55 21.16 -31.49
N ARG A 290 -18.04 22.10 -30.66
CA ARG A 290 -17.81 22.08 -29.21
C ARG A 290 -18.41 20.83 -28.59
N LYS A 291 -19.68 20.52 -28.92
CA LYS A 291 -20.38 19.35 -28.42
C LYS A 291 -19.61 18.07 -28.76
N ARG A 292 -19.13 17.91 -30.00
CA ARG A 292 -18.39 16.71 -30.39
C ARG A 292 -17.11 16.51 -29.60
N ILE A 293 -16.32 17.57 -29.39
CA ILE A 293 -15.12 17.50 -28.55
C ILE A 293 -15.48 17.17 -27.09
N THR A 294 -16.55 17.77 -26.56
CA THR A 294 -17.05 17.45 -25.22
C THR A 294 -17.47 15.99 -25.12
N ASP A 295 -18.20 15.46 -26.09
CA ASP A 295 -18.66 14.07 -26.13
C ASP A 295 -17.46 13.10 -26.18
N GLU A 296 -16.45 13.35 -27.03
CA GLU A 296 -15.23 12.52 -27.13
C GLU A 296 -14.38 12.57 -25.85
N LEU A 297 -14.18 13.74 -25.26
CA LEU A 297 -13.52 13.85 -23.95
C LEU A 297 -14.31 13.12 -22.86
N THR A 298 -15.63 13.21 -22.91
CA THR A 298 -16.50 12.50 -21.97
C THR A 298 -16.35 10.99 -22.15
N GLU A 299 -16.31 10.47 -23.37
CA GLU A 299 -16.11 9.06 -23.66
C GLU A 299 -14.74 8.56 -23.16
N TYR A 300 -13.66 9.31 -23.43
CA TYR A 300 -12.34 9.01 -22.88
C TYR A 300 -12.32 8.97 -21.34
N PHE A 301 -13.04 9.90 -20.70
CA PHE A 301 -13.21 9.89 -19.24
C PHE A 301 -13.96 8.65 -18.74
N HIS A 302 -15.00 8.22 -19.45
CA HIS A 302 -15.74 6.99 -19.11
C HIS A 302 -14.87 5.75 -19.29
N ASP A 303 -13.98 5.69 -20.29
CA ASP A 303 -13.02 4.57 -20.42
C ASP A 303 -12.06 4.52 -19.21
N LEU A 304 -11.54 5.67 -18.77
CA LEU A 304 -10.72 5.75 -17.56
C LEU A 304 -11.49 5.31 -16.31
N GLU A 305 -12.76 5.72 -16.17
CA GLU A 305 -13.64 5.29 -15.09
C GLU A 305 -13.84 3.77 -15.12
N ASP A 306 -14.22 3.23 -16.27
CA ASP A 306 -14.46 1.79 -16.46
C ASP A 306 -13.23 0.96 -16.13
N ARG A 307 -12.05 1.41 -16.55
CA ARG A 307 -10.78 0.77 -16.24
C ARG A 307 -10.51 0.79 -14.74
N LEU A 308 -10.74 1.92 -14.07
CA LEU A 308 -10.57 2.03 -12.63
C LEU A 308 -11.57 1.15 -11.87
N MET A 309 -12.84 1.11 -12.27
CA MET A 309 -13.89 0.32 -11.62
C MET A 309 -13.70 -1.20 -11.80
N LYS A 310 -13.00 -1.62 -12.85
CA LYS A 310 -12.64 -3.04 -13.08
C LYS A 310 -11.46 -3.50 -12.23
N LEU A 311 -10.67 -2.58 -11.67
CA LEU A 311 -9.55 -2.93 -10.79
C LEU A 311 -10.09 -3.36 -9.42
N ASP A 312 -9.71 -4.56 -8.98
CA ASP A 312 -9.89 -4.95 -7.59
C ASP A 312 -8.81 -4.25 -6.75
N LEU A 313 -9.22 -3.21 -6.04
CA LEU A 313 -8.34 -2.42 -5.17
C LEU A 313 -8.27 -2.98 -3.75
N THR A 314 -8.70 -4.23 -3.52
CA THR A 314 -8.57 -4.86 -2.21
C THR A 314 -7.11 -5.19 -1.91
N MET A 315 -6.81 -5.43 -0.62
CA MET A 315 -5.48 -5.90 -0.20
C MET A 315 -5.03 -7.16 -0.95
N LYS A 316 -5.93 -7.98 -1.51
CA LYS A 316 -5.56 -9.21 -2.22
C LYS A 316 -4.79 -8.97 -3.52
N HIS A 317 -4.91 -7.78 -4.10
CA HIS A 317 -4.32 -7.42 -5.38
C HIS A 317 -3.51 -6.12 -5.29
N PRO A 318 -2.42 -6.09 -4.48
CA PRO A 318 -1.61 -4.88 -4.32
C PRO A 318 -0.96 -4.42 -5.64
N GLU A 319 -0.81 -5.32 -6.63
CA GLU A 319 -0.35 -5.03 -7.98
C GLU A 319 -1.27 -4.09 -8.78
N ASN A 320 -2.55 -3.96 -8.39
CA ASN A 320 -3.49 -3.06 -9.05
C ASN A 320 -3.32 -1.60 -8.61
N ILE A 321 -2.68 -1.33 -7.47
CA ILE A 321 -2.49 0.03 -6.94
C ILE A 321 -1.64 0.90 -7.89
N PRO A 322 -0.49 0.43 -8.43
CA PRO A 322 0.26 1.19 -9.44
C PRO A 322 -0.54 1.48 -10.72
N ILE A 323 -1.41 0.55 -11.16
CA ILE A 323 -2.26 0.75 -12.34
C ILE A 323 -3.31 1.83 -12.05
N ALA A 324 -3.94 1.77 -10.88
CA ALA A 324 -4.87 2.80 -10.45
C ALA A 324 -4.15 4.17 -10.36
N GLN A 325 -2.94 4.22 -9.81
CA GLN A 325 -2.14 5.44 -9.77
C GLN A 325 -1.90 6.04 -11.16
N GLU A 326 -1.58 5.22 -12.17
CA GLU A 326 -1.40 5.72 -13.54
C GLU A 326 -2.69 6.37 -14.09
N ILE A 327 -3.85 5.79 -13.78
CA ILE A 327 -5.16 6.37 -14.12
C ILE A 327 -5.36 7.70 -13.38
N PHE A 328 -5.01 7.76 -12.09
CA PHE A 328 -5.07 8.98 -11.29
C PHE A 328 -4.18 10.09 -11.82
N ASP A 329 -2.94 9.79 -12.20
CA ASP A 329 -2.01 10.77 -12.77
C ASP A 329 -2.55 11.33 -14.10
N LYS A 330 -3.25 10.50 -14.90
CA LYS A 330 -3.97 10.95 -16.11
C LYS A 330 -5.15 11.85 -15.76
N LEU A 331 -5.96 11.46 -14.77
CA LEU A 331 -7.10 12.26 -14.30
C LEU A 331 -6.66 13.61 -13.71
N ASP A 332 -5.56 13.65 -12.96
CA ASP A 332 -5.01 14.90 -12.43
C ASP A 332 -4.44 15.79 -13.54
N SER A 333 -3.82 15.19 -14.56
CA SER A 333 -3.35 15.94 -15.74
C SER A 333 -4.51 16.54 -16.55
N LEU A 334 -5.69 15.90 -16.53
CA LEU A 334 -6.92 16.42 -17.13
C LEU A 334 -7.51 17.60 -16.34
N SER A 335 -7.08 17.86 -15.10
CA SER A 335 -7.56 18.99 -14.28
C SER A 335 -7.40 20.36 -14.95
N ILE A 336 -6.47 20.49 -15.90
CA ILE A 336 -6.34 21.71 -16.71
C ILE A 336 -7.59 22.01 -17.55
N LEU A 337 -8.39 20.99 -17.86
CA LEU A 337 -9.62 21.09 -18.65
C LEU A 337 -10.85 21.44 -17.81
N ASP A 338 -10.80 21.29 -16.48
CA ASP A 338 -11.94 21.50 -15.57
C ASP A 338 -12.64 22.86 -15.74
N ARG A 339 -11.89 23.87 -16.18
CA ARG A 339 -12.42 25.24 -16.36
C ARG A 339 -13.07 25.46 -17.70
N ILE A 340 -12.66 24.69 -18.69
CA ILE A 340 -13.19 24.76 -20.04
C ILE A 340 -14.42 23.84 -20.14
N LEU A 341 -14.38 22.70 -19.45
CA LEU A 341 -15.40 21.66 -19.40
C LEU A 341 -15.72 21.29 -17.94
N PRO A 342 -16.48 22.15 -17.22
CA PRO A 342 -16.85 21.91 -15.83
C PRO A 342 -17.68 20.63 -15.63
N GLU A 343 -18.29 20.10 -16.70
CA GLU A 343 -19.03 18.83 -16.68
C GLU A 343 -18.14 17.64 -16.31
N LEU A 344 -16.86 17.67 -16.72
CA LEU A 344 -15.89 16.61 -16.44
C LEU A 344 -15.41 16.62 -14.99
N LYS A 345 -15.41 17.80 -14.36
CA LYS A 345 -14.93 17.98 -12.98
C LYS A 345 -15.71 17.11 -12.00
N ASN A 346 -17.05 17.08 -12.11
CA ASN A 346 -17.89 16.30 -11.19
C ASN A 346 -17.65 14.80 -11.32
N SER A 347 -17.46 14.29 -12.54
CA SER A 347 -17.15 12.88 -12.78
C SER A 347 -15.78 12.51 -12.22
N LYS A 348 -14.77 13.35 -12.48
CA LYS A 348 -13.43 13.20 -11.91
C LYS A 348 -13.45 13.17 -10.39
N ASP A 349 -14.07 14.15 -9.75
CA ASP A 349 -14.15 14.25 -8.29
C ASP A 349 -14.84 13.01 -7.69
N SER A 350 -15.87 12.47 -8.37
CA SER A 350 -16.53 11.22 -7.98
C SER A 350 -15.62 10.00 -8.11
N MET A 351 -14.83 9.88 -9.19
CA MET A 351 -13.86 8.79 -9.35
C MET A 351 -12.77 8.84 -8.28
N ILE A 352 -12.22 10.04 -8.05
CA ILE A 352 -11.24 10.29 -7.00
C ILE A 352 -11.80 9.80 -5.68
N GLN A 353 -13.00 10.26 -5.31
CA GLN A 353 -13.66 9.91 -4.06
C GLN A 353 -13.90 8.39 -3.90
N ARG A 354 -14.36 7.69 -4.94
CA ARG A 354 -14.58 6.23 -4.86
C ARG A 354 -13.28 5.46 -4.62
N PHE A 355 -12.20 5.87 -5.26
CA PHE A 355 -10.87 5.31 -4.99
C PHE A 355 -10.41 5.61 -3.56
N LEU A 356 -10.62 6.85 -3.08
CA LEU A 356 -10.37 7.24 -1.68
C LEU A 356 -11.05 6.26 -0.72
N GLU A 357 -12.35 6.06 -0.91
CA GLU A 357 -13.16 5.18 -0.06
C GLU A 357 -12.71 3.72 -0.13
N SER A 358 -12.33 3.24 -1.32
CA SER A 358 -11.88 1.85 -1.49
C SER A 358 -10.55 1.60 -0.79
N VAL A 359 -9.55 2.47 -0.99
CA VAL A 359 -8.25 2.34 -0.33
C VAL A 359 -8.38 2.55 1.17
N GLN A 360 -9.18 3.52 1.61
CA GLN A 360 -9.51 3.75 3.02
C GLN A 360 -10.04 2.49 3.70
N LYS A 361 -11.01 1.82 3.06
CA LYS A 361 -11.61 0.60 3.59
C LYS A 361 -10.57 -0.51 3.81
N ASN A 362 -9.55 -0.58 2.97
CA ASN A 362 -8.45 -1.53 3.16
C ASN A 362 -7.57 -1.16 4.36
N PHE A 363 -7.26 0.13 4.57
CA PHE A 363 -6.57 0.57 5.79
C PHE A 363 -7.39 0.31 7.05
N ASP A 364 -8.71 0.53 7.01
CA ASP A 364 -9.61 0.21 8.13
C ASP A 364 -9.61 -1.31 8.40
N GLN A 365 -9.53 -2.14 7.35
CA GLN A 365 -9.41 -3.59 7.47
C GLN A 365 -8.07 -4.01 8.08
N MET A 366 -6.94 -3.42 7.66
CA MET A 366 -5.61 -3.67 8.26
C MET A 366 -5.63 -3.31 9.75
N GLN A 367 -6.18 -2.14 10.08
CA GLN A 367 -6.35 -1.67 11.44
C GLN A 367 -7.13 -2.68 12.28
N LYS A 368 -8.23 -3.24 11.74
CA LYS A 368 -9.07 -4.23 12.42
C LYS A 368 -8.38 -5.60 12.57
N ILE A 369 -7.69 -6.08 11.53
CA ILE A 369 -7.04 -7.39 11.52
C ILE A 369 -5.88 -7.43 12.52
N PHE A 370 -5.03 -6.41 12.50
CA PHE A 370 -3.81 -6.39 13.32
C PHE A 370 -3.95 -5.58 14.61
N GLN A 371 -5.11 -4.97 14.86
CA GLN A 371 -5.37 -4.12 16.03
C GLN A 371 -4.27 -3.06 16.21
N LEU A 372 -3.85 -2.44 15.10
CA LEU A 372 -2.65 -1.61 15.04
C LEU A 372 -2.66 -0.43 16.02
N GLN A 373 -3.84 0.07 16.38
CA GLN A 373 -4.05 1.21 17.28
C GLN A 373 -5.39 1.12 18.03
N ASP A 374 -5.50 1.89 19.12
CA ASP A 374 -6.79 2.16 19.76
C ASP A 374 -7.77 2.76 18.73
N ARG A 375 -9.01 2.24 18.74
CA ARG A 375 -10.04 2.63 17.78
C ARG A 375 -10.32 4.14 17.81
N ASN A 376 -10.33 4.75 18.98
CA ASN A 376 -10.59 6.19 19.12
C ASN A 376 -9.43 7.03 18.59
N ILE A 377 -8.18 6.57 18.78
CA ILE A 377 -6.99 7.24 18.22
C ILE A 377 -7.01 7.12 16.70
N TYR A 378 -7.32 5.95 16.16
CA TYR A 378 -7.42 5.72 14.72
C TYR A 378 -8.52 6.60 14.11
N GLU A 379 -9.73 6.58 14.66
CA GLU A 379 -10.85 7.42 14.22
C GLU A 379 -10.50 8.91 14.30
N ALA A 380 -9.84 9.36 15.37
CA ALA A 380 -9.38 10.75 15.49
C ALA A 380 -8.33 11.14 14.44
N LYS A 381 -7.42 10.23 14.07
CA LYS A 381 -6.45 10.46 12.99
C LYS A 381 -7.12 10.51 11.62
N GLN A 382 -8.05 9.60 11.34
CA GLN A 382 -8.84 9.64 10.11
C GLN A 382 -9.61 10.95 9.97
N GLU A 383 -10.22 11.40 11.06
CA GLU A 383 -10.90 12.67 11.10
C GLU A 383 -9.94 13.84 10.89
N LEU A 384 -8.76 13.82 11.53
CA LEU A 384 -7.73 14.84 11.35
C LEU A 384 -7.27 14.98 9.90
N ILE A 385 -7.07 13.85 9.21
CA ILE A 385 -6.71 13.82 7.79
C ILE A 385 -7.84 14.41 6.93
N ARG A 386 -9.10 14.08 7.22
CA ARG A 386 -10.26 14.72 6.55
C ARG A 386 -10.32 16.22 6.81
N LEU A 387 -10.03 16.66 8.03
CA LEU A 387 -10.01 18.09 8.38
C LEU A 387 -8.88 18.83 7.66
N GLU A 388 -7.70 18.23 7.53
CA GLU A 388 -6.58 18.78 6.76
C GLU A 388 -6.90 18.84 5.26
N GLN A 389 -7.62 17.86 4.71
CA GLN A 389 -8.12 17.94 3.34
C GLN A 389 -9.13 19.08 3.15
N ILE A 390 -10.11 19.22 4.06
CA ILE A 390 -11.07 20.34 4.02
C ILE A 390 -10.34 21.68 4.08
N LYS A 391 -9.28 21.76 4.89
CA LYS A 391 -8.43 22.95 4.97
C LYS A 391 -7.75 23.23 3.63
N GLN A 392 -7.12 22.23 3.02
CA GLN A 392 -6.47 22.37 1.71
C GLN A 392 -7.46 22.78 0.62
N ASP A 393 -8.61 22.12 0.54
CA ASP A 393 -9.67 22.47 -0.42
C ASP A 393 -10.17 23.91 -0.22
N CYS A 394 -10.25 24.35 1.03
CA CYS A 394 -10.61 25.73 1.35
C CYS A 394 -9.50 26.71 0.93
N GLU A 395 -8.23 26.37 1.15
CA GLU A 395 -7.08 27.18 0.69
C GLU A 395 -7.04 27.26 -0.85
N ASP A 396 -7.41 26.17 -1.53
CA ASP A 396 -7.50 26.10 -2.99
C ASP A 396 -8.54 27.04 -3.60
N LEU A 397 -9.59 27.37 -2.84
CA LEU A 397 -10.61 28.36 -3.20
C LEU A 397 -10.15 29.81 -2.99
N HIS A 398 -8.96 30.04 -2.43
CA HIS A 398 -8.44 31.40 -2.24
C HIS A 398 -8.26 32.10 -3.60
N PRO A 399 -8.65 33.39 -3.75
CA PRO A 399 -8.57 34.10 -5.04
C PRO A 399 -7.19 34.06 -5.70
N ALA A 400 -6.13 34.12 -4.90
CA ALA A 400 -4.76 34.00 -5.40
C ALA A 400 -4.50 32.61 -6.02
N ASN A 401 -4.92 31.53 -5.35
CA ASN A 401 -4.76 30.16 -5.84
C ASN A 401 -5.65 29.89 -7.07
N VAL A 402 -6.87 30.44 -7.06
CA VAL A 402 -7.76 30.44 -8.24
C VAL A 402 -7.10 31.16 -9.41
N PHE A 403 -6.49 32.32 -9.17
CA PHE A 403 -5.77 33.09 -10.19
C PHE A 403 -4.55 32.34 -10.76
N LEU A 404 -3.71 31.73 -9.91
CA LEU A 404 -2.59 30.90 -10.36
C LEU A 404 -3.06 29.79 -11.32
N ARG A 405 -4.13 29.09 -10.95
CA ARG A 405 -4.76 28.08 -11.82
C ARG A 405 -5.36 28.71 -13.08
N GLN A 406 -5.78 29.99 -13.08
CA GLN A 406 -6.26 30.71 -14.29
C GLN A 406 -5.15 30.93 -15.29
N LYS A 407 -3.92 30.91 -14.80
CA LYS A 407 -2.73 31.05 -15.60
C LYS A 407 -2.04 29.72 -15.86
N ASN A 408 -2.72 28.60 -15.61
CA ASN A 408 -2.25 27.23 -15.80
C ASN A 408 -1.08 26.81 -14.88
N PHE A 409 -0.98 27.40 -13.69
CA PHE A 409 -0.04 27.00 -12.65
C PHE A 409 -0.78 26.34 -11.49
N ASN A 410 -0.37 25.12 -11.12
CA ASN A 410 -1.03 24.38 -10.04
C ASN A 410 -0.70 24.97 -8.66
N ASP A 411 0.52 25.51 -8.51
CA ASP A 411 1.00 26.14 -7.29
C ASP A 411 2.08 27.20 -7.62
N LEU A 412 2.43 28.02 -6.63
CA LEU A 412 3.41 29.08 -6.76
C LEU A 412 4.84 28.54 -7.01
N ASN A 413 5.15 27.34 -6.53
CA ASN A 413 6.49 26.75 -6.69
C ASN A 413 6.73 26.39 -8.15
N LYS A 414 5.76 25.80 -8.85
CA LYS A 414 5.84 25.54 -10.30
C LYS A 414 6.04 26.81 -11.11
N LEU A 415 5.34 27.89 -10.75
CA LEU A 415 5.57 29.20 -11.38
C LEU A 415 7.00 29.70 -11.15
N LYS A 416 7.50 29.58 -9.91
CA LYS A 416 8.89 29.96 -9.56
C LYS A 416 9.92 29.10 -10.28
N GLU A 417 9.69 27.79 -10.39
CA GLU A 417 10.55 26.85 -11.12
C GLU A 417 10.60 27.19 -12.61
N GLU A 418 9.46 27.51 -13.23
CA GLU A 418 9.42 27.89 -14.65
C GLU A 418 10.12 29.23 -14.91
N ILE A 419 9.96 30.21 -14.01
CA ILE A 419 10.73 31.46 -14.04
C ILE A 419 12.24 31.15 -13.94
N GLN A 420 12.66 30.33 -12.98
CA GLN A 420 14.07 29.95 -12.79
C GLN A 420 14.64 29.17 -13.98
N GLU A 421 13.88 28.25 -14.56
CA GLU A 421 14.24 27.50 -15.78
C GLU A 421 14.51 28.45 -16.96
N LEU A 422 13.63 29.44 -17.15
CA LEU A 422 13.77 30.43 -18.22
C LEU A 422 14.92 31.39 -17.97
N GLU A 423 15.13 31.85 -16.74
CA GLU A 423 16.30 32.65 -16.35
C GLU A 423 17.59 31.86 -16.62
N LYS A 424 17.65 30.59 -16.22
CA LYS A 424 18.81 29.72 -16.48
C LYS A 424 19.07 29.49 -17.97
N LYS A 425 18.02 29.38 -18.79
CA LYS A 425 18.14 29.27 -20.26
C LYS A 425 18.63 30.58 -20.87
N ARG A 426 18.09 31.72 -20.44
CA ARG A 426 18.53 33.06 -20.83
C ARG A 426 20.02 33.23 -20.55
N ASP A 427 20.43 32.98 -19.32
CA ASP A 427 21.81 33.24 -18.87
C ASP A 427 22.81 32.34 -19.60
N LYS A 428 22.48 31.05 -19.82
CA LYS A 428 23.32 30.12 -20.61
C LYS A 428 23.48 30.57 -22.06
N GLU A 429 22.40 31.02 -22.70
CA GLU A 429 22.44 31.39 -24.11
C GLU A 429 23.16 32.73 -24.31
N ILE A 430 22.92 33.70 -23.42
CA ILE A 430 23.66 34.98 -23.39
C ILE A 430 25.15 34.74 -23.11
N GLN A 431 25.48 33.86 -22.17
CA GLN A 431 26.88 33.51 -21.88
C GLN A 431 27.59 32.96 -23.12
N ARG A 432 26.96 32.04 -23.86
CA ARG A 432 27.53 31.49 -25.10
C ARG A 432 27.80 32.57 -26.15
N GLN A 433 26.90 33.54 -26.31
CA GLN A 433 27.13 34.63 -27.26
C GLN A 433 28.17 35.62 -26.75
N ASN A 434 28.23 35.88 -25.44
CA ASN A 434 29.28 36.71 -24.82
C ASN A 434 30.67 36.08 -24.97
N GLU A 435 30.81 34.77 -24.84
CA GLU A 435 32.08 34.05 -25.09
C GLU A 435 32.50 34.18 -26.57
N ARG A 436 31.55 34.07 -27.51
CA ARG A 436 31.81 34.30 -28.95
C ARG A 436 32.21 35.75 -29.22
N LYS A 437 31.53 36.72 -28.61
CA LYS A 437 31.87 38.14 -28.69
C LYS A 437 33.28 38.40 -28.15
N ALA A 438 33.63 37.85 -26.99
CA ALA A 438 34.95 38.01 -26.38
C ALA A 438 36.07 37.40 -27.25
N ASN A 439 35.80 36.27 -27.93
CA ASN A 439 36.73 35.69 -28.89
C ASN A 439 36.95 36.61 -30.09
N LEU A 440 35.87 37.16 -30.68
CA LEU A 440 35.94 38.13 -31.78
C LEU A 440 36.65 39.43 -31.36
N GLU A 441 36.43 39.94 -30.14
CA GLU A 441 37.17 41.09 -29.59
C GLU A 441 38.65 40.77 -29.39
N GLY A 442 38.98 39.53 -29.01
CA GLY A 442 40.35 39.03 -28.89
C GLY A 442 41.06 38.91 -30.23
N GLU A 443 40.34 38.54 -31.29
CA GLU A 443 40.83 38.52 -32.68
C GLU A 443 40.99 39.94 -33.22
N LEU A 444 40.03 40.84 -32.96
CA LEU A 444 40.09 42.26 -33.35
C LEU A 444 41.32 42.97 -32.77
N LYS A 445 41.74 42.64 -31.55
CA LYS A 445 42.94 43.18 -30.90
C LYS A 445 44.25 42.71 -31.52
N LYS A 446 44.24 41.64 -32.33
CA LYS A 446 45.41 41.03 -32.96
C LYS A 446 45.55 41.34 -34.46
N CYS A 447 44.53 41.96 -35.07
CA CYS A 447 44.46 42.21 -36.51
C CYS A 447 44.96 43.60 -36.92
N ASN A 448 45.39 43.71 -38.18
CA ASN A 448 45.89 44.94 -38.80
C ASN A 448 44.70 45.83 -39.31
N GLU A 449 44.94 47.10 -39.67
CA GLU A 449 43.85 48.06 -40.01
C GLU A 449 42.93 47.63 -41.16
N GLU A 450 43.40 46.84 -42.13
CA GLU A 450 42.57 46.32 -43.24
C GLU A 450 41.67 45.15 -42.83
N GLU A 451 42.11 44.29 -41.90
CA GLU A 451 41.35 43.12 -41.38
C GLU A 451 40.30 43.52 -40.33
N LYS A 452 40.46 44.72 -39.75
CA LYS A 452 39.60 45.24 -38.69
C LYS A 452 38.15 45.40 -39.13
N ASN A 453 37.93 45.88 -40.36
CA ASN A 453 36.60 46.06 -40.94
C ASN A 453 35.87 44.72 -41.18
N GLU A 454 36.59 43.62 -41.41
CA GLU A 454 35.98 42.29 -41.60
C GLU A 454 35.51 41.66 -40.29
N ILE A 455 36.13 42.01 -39.15
CA ILE A 455 35.79 41.50 -37.82
C ILE A 455 34.76 42.40 -37.10
N GLU A 456 34.78 43.72 -37.34
CA GLU A 456 33.81 44.66 -36.75
C GLU A 456 32.36 44.35 -37.17
N LYS A 457 32.14 43.87 -38.39
CA LYS A 457 30.82 43.52 -38.91
C LYS A 457 30.19 42.31 -38.17
N PRO A 458 30.84 41.14 -38.03
CA PRO A 458 30.33 40.05 -37.21
C PRO A 458 30.26 40.41 -35.71
N LEU A 459 31.13 41.29 -35.21
CA LEU A 459 31.04 41.79 -33.83
C LEU A 459 29.75 42.59 -33.59
N SER A 460 29.39 43.49 -34.51
CA SER A 460 28.12 44.22 -34.48
C SER A 460 26.92 43.27 -34.50
N VAL A 461 26.95 42.25 -35.36
CA VAL A 461 25.88 41.24 -35.45
C VAL A 461 25.73 40.45 -34.15
N GLN A 462 26.82 40.14 -33.44
CA GLN A 462 26.73 39.47 -32.13
C GLN A 462 26.10 40.34 -31.05
N VAL A 463 26.34 41.65 -31.06
CA VAL A 463 25.69 42.59 -30.15
C VAL A 463 24.17 42.61 -30.39
N ASP A 464 23.74 42.67 -31.65
CA ASP A 464 22.33 42.62 -32.02
C ASP A 464 21.67 41.29 -31.61
N ILE A 465 22.37 40.16 -31.80
CA ILE A 465 21.88 38.83 -31.37
C ILE A 465 21.70 38.75 -29.85
N ILE A 466 22.65 39.29 -29.07
CA ILE A 466 22.53 39.32 -27.60
C ILE A 466 21.31 40.17 -27.20
N GLN A 467 21.15 41.35 -27.80
CA GLN A 467 20.01 42.23 -27.53
C GLN A 467 18.67 41.59 -27.92
N ASP A 468 18.60 40.89 -29.04
CA ASP A 468 17.42 40.14 -29.48
C ASP A 468 17.08 38.98 -28.55
N LEU A 469 18.09 38.26 -28.04
CA LEU A 469 17.89 37.21 -27.05
C LEU A 469 17.41 37.78 -25.72
N GLU A 470 17.98 38.89 -25.25
CA GLU A 470 17.50 39.61 -24.06
C GLU A 470 16.04 40.01 -24.22
N ASN A 471 15.68 40.63 -25.35
CA ASN A 471 14.31 41.03 -25.65
C ASN A 471 13.37 39.82 -25.73
N LYS A 472 13.78 38.73 -26.39
CA LYS A 472 13.01 37.49 -26.50
C LYS A 472 12.71 36.90 -25.13
N TYR A 473 13.72 36.72 -24.27
CA TYR A 473 13.53 36.15 -22.95
C TYR A 473 12.81 37.11 -22.00
N GLN A 474 13.02 38.42 -22.13
CA GLN A 474 12.27 39.43 -21.37
C GLN A 474 10.78 39.38 -21.73
N ASN A 475 10.44 39.22 -23.01
CA ASN A 475 9.05 39.05 -23.47
C ASN A 475 8.41 37.75 -22.94
N LEU A 476 9.20 36.70 -22.68
CA LEU A 476 8.72 35.44 -22.08
C LEU A 476 8.60 35.52 -20.55
N LEU A 477 9.53 36.21 -19.88
CA LEU A 477 9.55 36.35 -18.42
C LEU A 477 8.52 37.36 -17.90
N THR A 478 8.28 38.45 -18.63
CA THR A 478 7.39 39.54 -18.19
C THR A 478 5.97 39.05 -17.85
N PRO A 479 5.31 38.20 -18.68
CA PRO A 479 4.02 37.61 -18.32
C PRO A 479 4.06 36.79 -17.03
N LEU A 480 5.10 35.97 -16.83
CA LEU A 480 5.22 35.09 -15.66
C LEU A 480 5.47 35.89 -14.37
N LEU A 481 6.32 36.92 -14.44
CA LEU A 481 6.57 37.84 -13.34
C LEU A 481 5.30 38.63 -12.98
N SER A 482 4.55 39.09 -13.98
CA SER A 482 3.25 39.75 -13.77
C SER A 482 2.26 38.82 -13.05
N ILE A 483 2.21 37.54 -13.42
CA ILE A 483 1.38 36.53 -12.74
C ILE A 483 1.83 36.38 -11.28
N LYS A 484 3.14 36.28 -11.02
CA LYS A 484 3.69 36.17 -9.66
C LYS A 484 3.33 37.40 -8.80
N THR A 485 3.56 38.61 -9.32
CA THR A 485 3.26 39.85 -8.59
C THR A 485 1.77 40.00 -8.31
N HIS A 486 0.90 39.63 -9.26
CA HIS A 486 -0.54 39.68 -9.04
C HIS A 486 -1.00 38.64 -8.01
N TYR A 487 -0.42 37.43 -8.02
CA TYR A 487 -0.66 36.44 -6.98
C TYR A 487 -0.29 36.97 -5.59
N GLU A 488 0.89 37.59 -5.44
CA GLU A 488 1.35 38.16 -4.18
C GLU A 488 0.45 39.31 -3.71
N SER A 489 -0.07 40.13 -4.62
CA SER A 489 -1.08 41.17 -4.35
C SER A 489 -2.38 40.57 -3.83
N LEU A 490 -2.90 39.53 -4.49
CA LEU A 490 -4.14 38.85 -4.08
C LEU A 490 -4.00 38.17 -2.71
N MET A 491 -2.82 37.64 -2.39
CA MET A 491 -2.53 37.11 -1.05
C MET A 491 -2.52 38.19 0.03
N THR A 492 -2.09 39.42 -0.29
CA THR A 492 -2.06 40.54 0.66
C THR A 492 -3.41 41.26 0.80
N GLU A 493 -4.16 41.40 -0.29
CA GLU A 493 -5.51 42.01 -0.31
C GLU A 493 -6.56 41.13 0.37
N HIS A 494 -6.46 39.80 0.23
CA HIS A 494 -7.41 38.82 0.78
C HIS A 494 -6.84 38.01 1.94
N ASN A 495 -6.13 38.65 2.87
CA ASN A 495 -5.65 38.00 4.10
C ASN A 495 -6.76 37.38 4.97
N LEU A 496 -8.03 37.71 4.71
CA LEU A 496 -9.22 37.17 5.37
C LEU A 496 -9.94 36.16 4.48
N THR A 497 -10.53 35.13 5.12
CA THR A 497 -11.38 34.13 4.48
C THR A 497 -12.42 34.79 3.56
N THR A 498 -12.42 34.45 2.28
CA THR A 498 -13.37 34.99 1.30
C THR A 498 -14.78 34.41 1.47
N ASP A 499 -15.79 35.06 0.89
CA ASP A 499 -17.19 34.60 0.93
C ASP A 499 -17.38 33.19 0.33
N GLU A 500 -16.63 32.84 -0.73
CA GLU A 500 -16.66 31.49 -1.30
C GLU A 500 -16.06 30.45 -0.36
N GLN A 501 -14.93 30.78 0.27
CA GLN A 501 -14.31 29.93 1.30
C GLN A 501 -15.23 29.76 2.51
N LEU A 502 -15.88 30.84 2.96
CA LEU A 502 -16.86 30.81 4.04
C LEU A 502 -18.06 29.91 3.70
N LYS A 503 -18.64 30.04 2.51
CA LYS A 503 -19.73 29.17 2.04
C LYS A 503 -19.30 27.71 1.95
N TYR A 504 -18.08 27.44 1.48
CA TYR A 504 -17.51 26.09 1.43
C TYR A 504 -17.40 25.48 2.84
N LEU A 505 -16.79 26.22 3.77
CA LEU A 505 -16.62 25.79 5.16
C LEU A 505 -17.97 25.55 5.85
N GLN A 506 -18.95 26.44 5.64
CA GLN A 506 -20.30 26.29 6.19
C GLN A 506 -20.99 25.01 5.70
N ARG A 507 -20.83 24.66 4.41
CA ARG A 507 -21.33 23.37 3.88
C ARG A 507 -20.64 22.16 4.49
N LYS A 508 -19.42 22.32 4.98
CA LYS A 508 -18.65 21.31 5.72
C LYS A 508 -18.85 21.39 7.24
N ASN A 509 -19.82 22.17 7.70
CA ASN A 509 -20.17 22.40 9.12
C ASN A 509 -19.12 23.18 9.94
N PHE A 510 -18.31 24.02 9.30
CA PHE A 510 -17.36 24.93 9.96
C PHE A 510 -17.78 26.39 9.78
N ALA A 511 -17.69 27.19 10.84
CA ALA A 511 -18.10 28.60 10.78
C ALA A 511 -17.09 29.46 9.99
N ASN A 512 -15.79 29.16 10.13
CA ASN A 512 -14.68 29.84 9.45
C ASN A 512 -13.38 29.01 9.56
N LEU A 513 -12.33 29.47 8.89
CA LEU A 513 -11.03 28.77 8.88
C LEU A 513 -10.39 28.66 10.28
N GLN A 514 -10.66 29.62 11.16
CA GLN A 514 -10.18 29.58 12.55
C GLN A 514 -10.82 28.44 13.34
N THR A 515 -12.13 28.22 13.21
CA THR A 515 -12.81 27.08 13.85
C THR A 515 -12.29 25.74 13.33
N LEU A 516 -12.03 25.62 12.02
CA LEU A 516 -11.42 24.42 11.45
C LEU A 516 -10.01 24.18 12.01
N ASN A 517 -9.16 25.22 12.04
CA ASN A 517 -7.81 25.10 12.60
C ASN A 517 -7.85 24.74 14.10
N GLN A 518 -8.78 25.29 14.88
CA GLN A 518 -8.98 24.92 16.27
C GLN A 518 -9.34 23.44 16.42
N THR A 519 -10.29 22.91 15.62
CA THR A 519 -10.63 21.49 15.64
C THR A 519 -9.44 20.61 15.22
N ILE A 520 -8.66 21.03 14.22
CA ILE A 520 -7.43 20.36 13.82
C ILE A 520 -6.44 20.32 15.00
N ASP A 521 -6.21 21.45 15.67
CA ASP A 521 -5.28 21.55 16.79
C ASP A 521 -5.74 20.71 18.01
N GLU A 522 -7.03 20.71 18.31
CA GLU A 522 -7.63 19.86 19.36
C GLU A 522 -7.43 18.38 19.05
N LYS A 523 -7.68 17.96 17.80
CA LYS A 523 -7.45 16.57 17.36
C LYS A 523 -5.97 16.22 17.35
N LYS A 524 -5.08 17.13 16.92
CA LYS A 524 -3.62 16.96 17.00
C LYS A 524 -3.18 16.75 18.44
N LYS A 525 -3.72 17.55 19.37
CA LYS A 525 -3.44 17.44 20.80
C LYS A 525 -3.94 16.12 21.37
N PHE A 526 -5.16 15.70 21.03
CA PHE A 526 -5.71 14.40 21.44
C PHE A 526 -4.84 13.24 20.94
N VAL A 527 -4.49 13.23 19.65
CA VAL A 527 -3.62 12.21 19.05
C VAL A 527 -2.25 12.20 19.70
N SER A 528 -1.65 13.38 19.94
CA SER A 528 -0.31 13.47 20.56
C SER A 528 -0.31 13.00 22.02
N GLN A 529 -1.35 13.33 22.79
CA GLN A 529 -1.50 12.91 24.19
C GLN A 529 -1.67 11.39 24.35
N HIS A 530 -2.33 10.74 23.39
CA HIS A 530 -2.57 9.29 23.44
C HIS A 530 -1.52 8.48 22.65
N GLN A 531 -0.64 9.14 21.87
CA GLN A 531 0.51 8.50 21.23
C GLN A 531 1.71 8.34 22.17
N SER A 532 1.81 9.11 23.25
CA SER A 532 2.86 8.95 24.27
C SER A 532 2.70 7.69 25.11
N ASP A 533 1.50 7.13 25.16
CA ASP A 533 1.24 5.84 25.77
C ASP A 533 1.70 4.76 24.79
N GLN A 534 2.83 4.11 25.11
CA GLN A 534 3.40 3.05 24.28
C GLN A 534 2.34 1.97 24.04
N GLN A 535 1.81 1.93 22.82
CA GLN A 535 1.03 0.78 22.35
C GLN A 535 1.88 -0.47 22.54
N THR A 536 1.45 -1.29 23.48
CA THR A 536 1.95 -2.62 23.74
C THR A 536 1.03 -3.57 22.99
N PHE A 537 1.56 -4.30 22.03
CA PHE A 537 0.78 -5.29 21.30
C PHE A 537 0.67 -6.58 22.13
N HIS A 538 -0.54 -7.10 22.24
CA HIS A 538 -0.81 -8.38 22.89
C HIS A 538 -0.88 -9.48 21.82
N PHE A 539 0.00 -10.47 21.92
CA PHE A 539 0.12 -11.56 20.96
C PHE A 539 -0.34 -12.86 21.61
N ASP A 540 -1.65 -13.14 21.55
CA ASP A 540 -2.25 -14.34 22.14
C ASP A 540 -2.58 -15.43 21.08
N VAL A 541 -2.51 -15.08 19.79
CA VAL A 541 -2.93 -15.92 18.65
C VAL A 541 -1.79 -16.01 17.61
N HIS A 542 -1.82 -17.04 16.75
CA HIS A 542 -0.93 -17.14 15.60
C HIS A 542 -1.00 -15.89 14.72
N PHE A 543 0.18 -15.36 14.40
CA PHE A 543 0.35 -14.22 13.52
C PHE A 543 0.13 -14.63 12.06
N ASP A 544 -0.83 -14.00 11.40
CA ASP A 544 -1.10 -14.21 9.98
C ASP A 544 -0.07 -13.48 9.11
N ALA A 545 1.06 -14.15 8.90
CA ALA A 545 2.18 -13.62 8.15
C ALA A 545 1.87 -13.41 6.66
N ALA A 546 0.96 -14.19 6.08
CA ALA A 546 0.53 -14.02 4.69
C ALA A 546 -0.20 -12.70 4.50
N THR A 547 -1.19 -12.44 5.35
CA THR A 547 -1.95 -11.18 5.32
C THR A 547 -1.06 -9.98 5.65
N ALA A 548 -0.11 -10.13 6.58
CA ALA A 548 0.82 -9.06 6.95
C ALA A 548 1.79 -8.70 5.81
N ASP A 549 2.32 -9.68 5.09
CA ASP A 549 3.22 -9.46 3.96
C ASP A 549 2.52 -8.73 2.81
N ILE A 550 1.30 -9.19 2.49
CA ILE A 550 0.44 -8.54 1.50
C ILE A 550 0.11 -7.09 1.92
N ALA A 551 -0.21 -6.86 3.19
CA ALA A 551 -0.51 -5.53 3.71
C ALA A 551 0.72 -4.59 3.67
N LEU A 552 1.93 -5.10 3.90
CA LEU A 552 3.17 -4.32 3.73
C LEU A 552 3.37 -3.88 2.27
N VAL A 553 3.19 -4.80 1.31
CA VAL A 553 3.31 -4.47 -0.12
C VAL A 553 2.23 -3.48 -0.54
N TYR A 554 0.98 -3.69 -0.09
CA TYR A 554 -0.14 -2.81 -0.38
C TYR A 554 0.10 -1.38 0.14
N THR A 555 0.51 -1.25 1.42
CA THR A 555 0.81 0.06 2.01
C THR A 555 1.96 0.76 1.29
N LEU A 556 3.03 0.04 0.95
CA LEU A 556 4.16 0.58 0.18
C LEU A 556 3.73 1.07 -1.21
N ASN A 557 2.90 0.30 -1.92
CA ASN A 557 2.35 0.73 -3.21
C ASN A 557 1.46 1.97 -3.07
N CYS A 558 0.71 2.10 -1.98
CA CYS A 558 -0.10 3.28 -1.70
C CYS A 558 0.74 4.52 -1.35
N GLU A 559 1.93 4.37 -0.75
CA GLU A 559 2.84 5.51 -0.48
C GLU A 559 3.31 6.20 -1.75
N ASN A 560 3.35 5.47 -2.87
CA ASN A 560 3.78 6.01 -4.16
C ASN A 560 2.70 6.88 -4.82
N ILE A 561 1.45 6.81 -4.36
CA ILE A 561 0.35 7.62 -4.89
C ILE A 561 0.65 9.10 -4.62
N GLY A 562 0.60 9.94 -5.66
CA GLY A 562 0.96 11.37 -5.59
C GLY A 562 0.07 12.23 -4.67
N ASN A 563 -1.05 11.69 -4.21
CA ASN A 563 -1.94 12.36 -3.27
C ASN A 563 -1.36 12.36 -1.85
N ILE A 564 -1.17 13.56 -1.29
CA ILE A 564 -0.51 13.79 0.01
C ILE A 564 -1.24 13.08 1.15
N CYS A 565 -2.57 13.13 1.17
CA CYS A 565 -3.40 12.51 2.20
C CYS A 565 -3.20 10.99 2.23
N PHE A 566 -3.23 10.35 1.05
CA PHE A 566 -2.96 8.92 0.95
C PHE A 566 -1.55 8.54 1.33
N LYS A 567 -0.58 9.29 0.85
CA LYS A 567 0.81 9.04 1.18
C LYS A 567 1.02 9.06 2.69
N GLN A 568 0.45 10.05 3.39
CA GLN A 568 0.51 10.12 4.85
C GLN A 568 -0.19 8.93 5.53
N MET A 569 -1.37 8.56 5.07
CA MET A 569 -2.11 7.40 5.58
C MET A 569 -1.39 6.08 5.38
N ALA A 570 -0.88 5.86 4.17
CA ALA A 570 -0.12 4.70 3.77
C ALA A 570 1.16 4.61 4.59
N SER A 571 1.93 5.71 4.71
CA SER A 571 3.16 5.74 5.49
C SER A 571 2.95 5.51 6.97
N GLU A 572 1.91 6.11 7.57
CA GLU A 572 1.62 5.87 8.97
C GLU A 572 1.16 4.42 9.19
N THR A 573 0.25 3.91 8.36
CA THR A 573 -0.20 2.50 8.46
C THR A 573 0.96 1.53 8.26
N HIS A 574 1.81 1.77 7.26
CA HIS A 574 3.02 1.00 6.99
C HIS A 574 3.94 0.99 8.22
N ARG A 575 4.22 2.17 8.79
CA ARG A 575 5.09 2.32 9.96
C ARG A 575 4.55 1.57 11.18
N ILE A 576 3.25 1.64 11.46
CA ILE A 576 2.64 0.95 12.61
C ILE A 576 2.60 -0.56 12.37
N LEU A 577 2.24 -1.00 11.15
CA LEU A 577 2.25 -2.42 10.78
C LEU A 577 3.67 -3.00 10.89
N LEU A 578 4.68 -2.28 10.41
CA LEU A 578 6.08 -2.68 10.55
C LEU A 578 6.48 -2.78 12.01
N LYS A 579 6.08 -1.81 12.85
CA LYS A 579 6.31 -1.86 14.30
C LYS A 579 5.65 -3.09 14.93
N TYR A 580 4.39 -3.39 14.59
CA TYR A 580 3.66 -4.58 15.05
C TYR A 580 4.40 -5.87 14.70
N ILE A 581 4.86 -5.99 13.44
CA ILE A 581 5.62 -7.15 12.95
C ILE A 581 6.94 -7.31 13.71
N ILE A 582 7.69 -6.22 13.92
CA ILE A 582 8.94 -6.24 14.69
C ILE A 582 8.69 -6.65 16.14
N GLU A 583 7.67 -6.08 16.80
CA GLU A 583 7.31 -6.46 18.17
C GLU A 583 6.87 -7.93 18.26
N TYR A 584 6.18 -8.45 17.25
CA TYR A 584 5.88 -9.88 17.16
C TYR A 584 7.15 -10.72 17.09
N GLY A 585 8.12 -10.35 16.24
CA GLY A 585 9.41 -11.03 16.14
C GLY A 585 10.23 -10.98 17.44
N ILE A 586 10.05 -9.95 18.27
CA ILE A 586 10.64 -9.86 19.63
C ILE A 586 9.89 -10.77 20.60
N TYR A 587 8.55 -10.74 20.58
CA TYR A 587 7.69 -11.62 21.38
C TYR A 587 8.02 -13.09 21.13
N LEU A 588 8.01 -13.51 19.86
CA LEU A 588 8.28 -14.89 19.45
C LEU A 588 9.65 -15.34 19.95
N GLN A 589 10.67 -14.49 19.86
CA GLN A 589 12.00 -14.83 20.38
C GLN A 589 12.02 -14.95 21.91
N LYS A 590 11.36 -14.05 22.64
CA LYS A 590 11.25 -14.15 24.10
C LYS A 590 10.48 -15.40 24.53
N GLU A 591 9.43 -15.77 23.79
CA GLU A 591 8.64 -16.95 24.09
C GLU A 591 9.46 -18.23 23.88
N ILE A 592 10.19 -18.34 22.76
CA ILE A 592 11.13 -19.45 22.51
C ILE A 592 12.18 -19.52 23.63
N GLU A 593 12.76 -18.39 24.04
CA GLU A 593 13.74 -18.33 25.13
C GLU A 593 13.16 -18.79 26.48
N ASN A 594 11.95 -18.37 26.82
CA ASN A 594 11.29 -18.76 28.07
C ASN A 594 10.97 -20.27 28.08
N ILE A 595 10.46 -20.80 26.95
CA ILE A 595 10.17 -22.23 26.83
C ILE A 595 11.48 -23.03 26.90
N PHE A 596 12.52 -22.59 26.19
CA PHE A 596 13.82 -23.25 26.20
C PHE A 596 14.42 -23.29 27.61
N LYS A 597 14.41 -22.17 28.35
CA LYS A 597 14.86 -22.14 29.76
C LYS A 597 14.02 -23.05 30.66
N SER A 598 12.70 -23.05 30.50
CA SER A 598 11.80 -23.93 31.26
C SER A 598 12.12 -25.41 31.06
N ILE A 599 12.47 -25.83 29.83
CA ILE A 599 12.90 -27.20 29.54
C ILE A 599 14.22 -27.51 30.24
N LEU A 600 15.19 -26.59 30.23
CA LEU A 600 16.50 -26.79 30.87
C LEU A 600 16.44 -26.81 32.40
N GLU A 601 15.59 -26.00 33.02
CA GLU A 601 15.54 -25.80 34.47
C GLU A 601 14.54 -26.72 35.17
N ASN A 602 13.38 -26.95 34.56
CA ASN A 602 12.24 -27.60 35.22
C ASN A 602 11.87 -28.96 34.61
N ASN A 603 12.61 -29.46 33.61
CA ASN A 603 12.21 -30.63 32.82
C ASN A 603 10.77 -30.52 32.28
N SER A 604 10.37 -29.30 31.88
CA SER A 604 9.02 -29.03 31.40
C SER A 604 8.69 -29.84 30.14
N HIS A 605 7.44 -30.28 30.03
CA HIS A 605 6.90 -30.95 28.85
C HIS A 605 6.53 -29.99 27.69
N ASP A 606 6.89 -28.70 27.76
CA ASP A 606 6.61 -27.68 26.74
C ASP A 606 7.38 -27.87 25.40
N SER A 607 8.05 -29.00 25.20
CA SER A 607 8.82 -29.31 23.98
C SER A 607 8.01 -29.22 22.67
N GLU A 608 6.72 -29.56 22.70
CA GLU A 608 5.82 -29.41 21.53
C GLU A 608 5.54 -27.93 21.22
N LYS A 609 5.42 -27.10 22.25
CA LYS A 609 5.27 -25.65 22.10
C LYS A 609 6.55 -25.02 21.53
N LEU A 610 7.72 -25.51 21.96
CA LEU A 610 9.01 -25.07 21.41
C LEU A 610 9.12 -25.39 19.92
N GLU A 611 8.82 -26.63 19.53
CA GLU A 611 8.80 -27.08 18.13
C GLU A 611 7.87 -26.19 17.31
N THR A 612 6.63 -25.99 17.77
CA THR A 612 5.63 -25.15 17.09
C THR A 612 6.12 -23.72 16.87
N ARG A 613 6.75 -23.08 17.87
CA ARG A 613 7.25 -21.70 17.73
C ARG A 613 8.49 -21.57 16.85
N LEU A 614 9.34 -22.60 16.81
CA LEU A 614 10.48 -22.64 15.89
C LEU A 614 10.02 -22.87 14.45
N ASP A 615 9.06 -23.77 14.24
CA ASP A 615 8.44 -24.00 12.93
C ASP A 615 7.72 -22.74 12.44
N GLU A 616 7.02 -22.04 13.32
CA GLU A 616 6.44 -20.73 13.02
C GLU A 616 7.52 -19.74 12.55
N LEU A 617 8.63 -19.59 13.30
CA LEU A 617 9.74 -18.72 12.90
C LEU A 617 10.32 -19.08 11.53
N VAL A 618 10.44 -20.37 11.20
CA VAL A 618 10.92 -20.81 9.88
C VAL A 618 9.88 -20.57 8.79
N ALA A 619 8.60 -20.84 9.07
CA ALA A 619 7.49 -20.63 8.15
C ALA A 619 7.33 -19.16 7.75
N LEU A 620 7.71 -18.22 8.65
CA LEU A 620 7.80 -16.80 8.30
C LEU A 620 8.72 -16.54 7.09
N GLY A 621 9.71 -17.39 6.83
CA GLY A 621 10.59 -17.31 5.66
C GLY A 621 9.89 -17.44 4.31
N GLY A 622 8.65 -17.94 4.26
CA GLY A 622 7.79 -17.91 3.07
C GLY A 622 7.28 -16.51 2.72
N TYR A 623 7.40 -15.54 3.65
CA TYR A 623 6.87 -14.19 3.54
C TYR A 623 8.01 -13.17 3.65
N LYS A 624 8.55 -12.79 2.49
CA LYS A 624 9.83 -12.08 2.38
C LYS A 624 9.87 -10.78 3.20
N ASN A 625 8.88 -9.91 3.08
CA ASN A 625 8.91 -8.58 3.70
C ASN A 625 8.77 -8.69 5.22
N VAL A 626 7.90 -9.60 5.69
CA VAL A 626 7.76 -9.91 7.12
C VAL A 626 9.06 -10.48 7.68
N PHE A 627 9.65 -11.48 7.02
CA PHE A 627 10.84 -12.18 7.51
C PHE A 627 12.06 -11.27 7.57
N GLU A 628 12.24 -10.41 6.56
CA GLU A 628 13.29 -9.40 6.55
C GLU A 628 13.09 -8.38 7.68
N SER A 629 11.85 -7.94 7.92
CA SER A 629 11.52 -6.95 8.95
C SER A 629 11.85 -7.41 10.38
N ILE A 630 11.68 -8.69 10.67
CA ILE A 630 12.02 -9.26 11.99
C ILE A 630 13.47 -9.77 12.09
N GLU A 631 14.29 -9.55 11.08
CA GLU A 631 15.63 -10.15 10.96
C GLU A 631 15.61 -11.69 11.09
N GLY A 632 14.61 -12.33 10.49
CA GLY A 632 14.29 -13.74 10.70
C GLY A 632 15.47 -14.69 10.43
N ASN A 633 16.27 -14.43 9.40
CA ASN A 633 17.51 -15.18 9.14
C ASN A 633 18.47 -15.17 10.33
N LYS A 634 18.71 -13.99 10.94
CA LYS A 634 19.60 -13.86 12.10
C LYS A 634 19.03 -14.60 13.31
N LYS A 635 17.70 -14.55 13.52
CA LYS A 635 17.02 -15.25 14.62
C LYS A 635 17.06 -16.77 14.46
N VAL A 636 16.82 -17.29 13.25
CA VAL A 636 16.94 -18.71 12.95
C VAL A 636 18.37 -19.20 13.18
N GLU A 637 19.37 -18.46 12.69
CA GLU A 637 20.77 -18.81 12.91
C GLU A 637 21.18 -18.73 14.39
N TYR A 638 20.68 -17.72 15.12
CA TYR A 638 20.88 -17.60 16.57
C TYR A 638 20.40 -18.85 17.30
N TRP A 639 19.15 -19.27 17.04
CA TRP A 639 18.57 -20.44 17.71
C TRP A 639 19.27 -21.74 17.32
N ARG A 640 19.60 -21.93 16.04
CA ARG A 640 20.38 -23.10 15.60
C ARG A 640 21.74 -23.19 16.29
N ARG A 641 22.44 -22.06 16.44
CA ARG A 641 23.70 -22.00 17.19
C ARG A 641 23.48 -22.31 18.67
N LYS A 642 22.45 -21.73 19.28
CA LYS A 642 22.11 -21.93 20.69
C LYS A 642 21.82 -23.40 21.02
N PHE A 643 21.06 -24.08 20.16
CA PHE A 643 20.82 -25.52 20.29
C PHE A 643 22.07 -26.35 20.04
N GLY A 644 22.93 -25.96 19.08
CA GLY A 644 24.24 -26.59 18.88
C GLY A 644 25.15 -26.49 20.11
N GLU A 645 25.21 -25.32 20.75
CA GLU A 645 25.95 -25.11 22.01
C GLU A 645 25.38 -26.00 23.14
N GLN A 646 24.05 -26.00 23.30
CA GLN A 646 23.40 -26.82 24.32
C GLN A 646 23.61 -28.32 24.09
N TYR A 647 23.61 -28.78 22.84
CA TYR A 647 23.92 -30.16 22.50
C TYR A 647 25.31 -30.56 22.99
N GLN A 648 26.33 -29.71 22.78
CA GLN A 648 27.70 -29.98 23.25
C GLN A 648 27.78 -29.99 24.78
N ILE A 649 27.04 -29.10 25.45
CA ILE A 649 26.94 -29.09 26.92
C ILE A 649 26.31 -30.39 27.43
N SER A 650 25.17 -30.78 26.88
CA SER A 650 24.46 -32.01 27.28
C SER A 650 25.29 -33.26 26.96
N PHE A 651 25.96 -33.32 25.81
CA PHE A 651 26.89 -34.40 25.47
C PHE A 651 28.01 -34.53 26.51
N THR A 652 28.68 -33.43 26.83
CA THR A 652 29.78 -33.42 27.81
C THR A 652 29.30 -33.80 29.21
N ARG A 653 28.13 -33.30 29.63
CA ARG A 653 27.52 -33.67 30.91
C ARG A 653 27.18 -35.16 30.98
N ILE A 654 26.55 -35.70 29.94
CA ILE A 654 26.23 -37.13 29.86
C ILE A 654 27.50 -37.98 29.99
N GLU A 655 28.56 -37.66 29.25
CA GLU A 655 29.84 -38.40 29.33
C GLU A 655 30.50 -38.26 30.71
N ASN A 656 30.44 -37.07 31.32
CA ASN A 656 30.93 -36.86 32.68
C ASN A 656 30.14 -37.66 33.71
N TYR A 657 28.80 -37.67 33.63
CA TYR A 657 27.94 -38.41 34.55
C TYR A 657 28.10 -39.93 34.41
N LYS A 658 28.32 -40.43 33.19
CA LYS A 658 28.72 -41.82 32.96
C LYS A 658 30.04 -42.14 33.66
N THR A 659 31.03 -41.28 33.49
CA THR A 659 32.38 -41.49 34.04
C THR A 659 32.39 -41.39 35.57
N SER A 660 31.57 -40.52 36.15
CA SER A 660 31.46 -40.32 37.60
C SER A 660 30.46 -41.27 38.29
N GLY A 661 29.61 -41.97 37.54
CA GLY A 661 28.56 -42.83 38.09
C GLY A 661 27.36 -42.09 38.69
N SER A 662 27.15 -40.80 38.38
CA SER A 662 25.98 -40.05 38.87
C SER A 662 24.74 -40.31 38.01
N TYR A 663 24.08 -41.45 38.24
CA TYR A 663 22.96 -41.91 37.42
C TYR A 663 21.69 -41.05 37.55
N GLU A 664 21.45 -40.41 38.70
CA GLU A 664 20.31 -39.52 38.88
C GLU A 664 20.44 -38.27 38.00
N ASP A 665 21.64 -37.67 37.97
CA ASP A 665 21.92 -36.51 37.12
C ASP A 665 21.95 -36.89 35.63
N LEU A 666 22.46 -38.08 35.30
CA LEU A 666 22.38 -38.63 33.95
C LEU A 666 20.92 -38.77 33.50
N HIS A 667 20.03 -39.28 34.36
CA HIS A 667 18.62 -39.41 34.03
C HIS A 667 17.94 -38.05 33.81
N LYS A 668 18.20 -37.06 34.67
CA LYS A 668 17.69 -35.69 34.52
C LYS A 668 18.16 -35.07 33.20
N GLU A 669 19.45 -35.18 32.88
CA GLU A 669 19.98 -34.65 31.61
C GLU A 669 19.41 -35.41 30.39
N LEU A 670 19.15 -36.72 30.50
CA LEU A 670 18.49 -37.48 29.44
C LEU A 670 17.04 -37.04 29.21
N ILE A 671 16.30 -36.62 30.24
CA ILE A 671 14.96 -36.03 30.09
C ILE A 671 15.05 -34.71 29.31
N VAL A 672 16.02 -33.84 29.64
CA VAL A 672 16.26 -32.59 28.89
C VAL A 672 16.58 -32.90 27.43
N VAL A 673 17.52 -33.81 27.16
CA VAL A 673 17.89 -34.21 25.79
C VAL A 673 16.71 -34.84 25.05
N GLN A 674 15.86 -35.61 25.73
CA GLN A 674 14.62 -36.14 25.15
C GLN A 674 13.68 -35.02 24.71
N HIS A 675 13.45 -34.02 25.55
CA HIS A 675 12.62 -32.86 25.20
C HIS A 675 13.22 -32.06 24.04
N LEU A 676 14.54 -31.85 24.03
CA LEU A 676 15.23 -31.15 22.96
C LEU A 676 15.32 -31.97 21.66
N SER A 677 15.05 -33.29 21.66
CA SER A 677 14.98 -34.07 20.41
C SER A 677 13.94 -33.56 19.40
N ARG A 678 12.93 -32.81 19.87
CA ARG A 678 11.94 -32.14 19.02
C ARG A 678 12.53 -31.05 18.13
N VAL A 679 13.66 -30.45 18.50
CA VAL A 679 14.30 -29.39 17.70
C VAL A 679 15.26 -29.92 16.63
N ASP A 680 15.42 -31.24 16.51
CA ASP A 680 16.37 -31.86 15.58
C ASP A 680 16.08 -31.49 14.12
N ASN A 681 14.80 -31.44 13.73
CA ASN A 681 14.38 -31.04 12.39
C ASN A 681 14.78 -29.59 12.07
N PHE A 682 14.52 -28.68 13.02
CA PHE A 682 14.89 -27.27 12.92
C PHE A 682 16.41 -27.06 12.77
N CYS A 683 17.21 -27.92 13.41
CA CYS A 683 18.68 -27.86 13.42
C CYS A 683 19.38 -28.66 12.30
N SER A 684 18.62 -29.37 11.46
CA SER A 684 19.17 -30.27 10.44
C SER A 684 20.12 -29.55 9.47
N GLY A 685 21.25 -30.21 9.15
CA GLY A 685 22.14 -29.84 8.03
C GLY A 685 23.30 -28.85 8.30
N LYS A 686 23.43 -28.24 9.50
CA LYS A 686 24.58 -27.33 9.78
C LYS A 686 25.26 -27.47 11.15
N PHE A 687 24.53 -27.84 12.22
CA PHE A 687 25.08 -27.76 13.59
C PHE A 687 24.99 -29.05 14.41
N LEU A 688 24.20 -30.03 13.97
CA LEU A 688 24.05 -31.33 14.63
C LEU A 688 24.35 -32.45 13.63
N THR A 689 25.38 -33.26 13.90
CA THR A 689 25.73 -34.44 13.08
C THR A 689 24.87 -35.65 13.40
N GLN A 690 24.36 -35.76 14.64
CA GLN A 690 23.52 -36.90 15.08
C GLN A 690 22.19 -36.45 15.73
N GLY A 691 22.07 -35.21 16.22
CA GLY A 691 20.84 -34.69 16.84
C GLY A 691 20.63 -35.16 18.29
N PHE A 692 19.85 -34.42 19.06
CA PHE A 692 19.51 -34.74 20.45
C PHE A 692 18.78 -36.09 20.54
N GLY A 693 17.96 -36.45 19.56
CA GLY A 693 17.26 -37.74 19.54
C GLY A 693 18.21 -38.94 19.44
N ALA A 694 19.30 -38.83 18.67
CA ALA A 694 20.32 -39.89 18.64
C ALA A 694 21.12 -39.91 19.95
N LEU A 695 21.45 -38.74 20.50
CA LEU A 695 22.11 -38.64 21.80
C LEU A 695 21.28 -39.31 22.88
N TYR A 696 19.98 -39.05 22.94
CA TYR A 696 19.07 -39.72 23.87
C TYR A 696 19.07 -41.24 23.68
N ARG A 697 18.83 -41.72 22.45
CA ARG A 697 18.72 -43.17 22.17
C ARG A 697 19.98 -43.94 22.54
N THR A 698 21.16 -43.44 22.15
CA THR A 698 22.44 -44.12 22.43
C THR A 698 22.67 -44.27 23.93
N ASN A 699 22.38 -43.22 24.69
CA ASN A 699 22.61 -43.20 26.14
C ASN A 699 21.50 -43.88 26.94
N GLN A 700 20.27 -43.91 26.42
CA GLN A 700 19.15 -44.68 26.97
C GLN A 700 19.42 -46.19 26.86
N ILE A 701 19.98 -46.65 25.73
CA ILE A 701 20.36 -48.05 25.55
C ILE A 701 21.43 -48.46 26.57
N GLU A 702 22.39 -47.58 26.84
CA GLU A 702 23.50 -47.86 27.77
C GLU A 702 23.04 -47.90 29.24
N THR A 703 22.21 -46.94 29.66
CA THR A 703 21.55 -46.98 30.99
C THR A 703 20.62 -48.20 31.12
N SER A 704 19.91 -48.56 30.05
CA SER A 704 19.08 -49.79 30.03
C SER A 704 19.94 -51.06 30.11
N LYS A 705 21.11 -51.10 29.47
CA LYS A 705 22.04 -52.24 29.51
C LYS A 705 22.60 -52.47 30.91
N GLN A 706 23.02 -51.42 31.61
CA GLN A 706 23.45 -51.54 33.01
C GLN A 706 22.31 -51.99 33.92
N SER A 707 21.09 -51.43 33.77
CA SER A 707 19.93 -51.91 34.54
C SER A 707 19.61 -53.38 34.28
N LYS A 708 19.88 -53.86 33.06
CA LYS A 708 19.69 -55.25 32.65
C LYS A 708 20.78 -56.17 33.21
N GLU A 709 22.05 -55.77 33.18
CA GLU A 709 23.15 -56.53 33.77
C GLU A 709 22.98 -56.65 35.29
N THR A 710 22.60 -55.57 35.98
CA THR A 710 22.28 -55.63 37.42
C THR A 710 21.07 -56.54 37.69
N TYR A 711 20.03 -56.49 36.86
CA TYR A 711 18.89 -57.40 36.94
C TYR A 711 19.28 -58.87 36.72
N GLU A 712 20.11 -59.17 35.70
CA GLU A 712 20.61 -60.51 35.41
C GLU A 712 21.48 -61.06 36.55
N ASN A 713 22.31 -60.21 37.16
CA ASN A 713 23.10 -60.54 38.35
C ASN A 713 22.20 -60.86 39.54
N VAL A 714 21.17 -60.05 39.82
CA VAL A 714 20.19 -60.32 40.90
C VAL A 714 19.46 -61.63 40.65
N LEU A 715 19.00 -61.90 39.42
CA LEU A 715 18.37 -63.17 39.08
C LEU A 715 19.32 -64.37 39.26
N GLN A 716 20.59 -64.21 38.93
CA GLN A 716 21.59 -65.26 39.13
C GLN A 716 21.81 -65.53 40.62
N PHE A 717 21.92 -64.49 41.46
CA PHE A 717 22.00 -64.67 42.92
C PHE A 717 20.74 -65.29 43.52
N ILE A 718 19.55 -65.00 42.98
CA ILE A 718 18.30 -65.67 43.36
C ILE A 718 18.37 -67.17 43.04
N LYS A 719 18.79 -67.55 41.82
CA LYS A 719 18.95 -68.97 41.42
C LYS A 719 19.94 -69.70 42.32
N ASP A 720 21.05 -69.06 42.67
CA ASP A 720 22.10 -69.64 43.52
C ASP A 720 21.74 -69.62 45.01
N LYS A 721 20.59 -69.03 45.37
CA LYS A 721 20.11 -68.84 46.76
C LYS A 721 21.14 -68.11 47.63
N ASN A 722 21.87 -67.17 47.02
CA ASN A 722 22.87 -66.34 47.69
C ASN A 722 22.23 -65.02 48.11
N TYR A 723 21.41 -65.07 49.16
CA TYR A 723 20.65 -63.90 49.62
C TYR A 723 21.53 -62.75 50.13
N ALA A 724 22.73 -63.04 50.66
CA ALA A 724 23.68 -62.00 51.03
C ALA A 724 24.18 -61.20 49.80
N GLY A 725 24.41 -61.90 48.67
CA GLY A 725 24.76 -61.24 47.41
C GLY A 725 23.64 -60.38 46.85
N ILE A 726 22.38 -60.80 47.04
CA ILE A 726 21.20 -60.01 46.65
C ILE A 726 21.11 -58.74 47.50
N ASP A 727 21.23 -58.85 48.83
CA ASP A 727 21.13 -57.69 49.74
C ASP A 727 22.18 -56.62 49.44
N ASN A 728 23.43 -57.03 49.18
CA ASN A 728 24.51 -56.10 48.83
C ASN A 728 24.25 -55.35 47.52
N ILE A 729 23.74 -56.04 46.48
CA ILE A 729 23.44 -55.40 45.20
C ILE A 729 22.20 -54.52 45.27
N MET A 730 21.19 -54.96 46.03
CA MET A 730 19.96 -54.18 46.21
C MET A 730 20.19 -52.93 47.06
N ASP A 731 21.19 -52.91 47.95
CA ASP A 731 21.61 -51.70 48.67
C ASP A 731 22.24 -50.64 47.74
N GLU A 732 22.80 -51.05 46.61
CA GLU A 732 23.33 -50.15 45.56
C GLU A 732 22.29 -49.79 44.49
N PHE A 733 21.10 -50.41 44.53
CA PHE A 733 20.09 -50.31 43.48
C PHE A 733 18.98 -49.31 43.86
N ASP A 734 18.94 -48.15 43.18
CA ASP A 734 17.90 -47.13 43.42
C ASP A 734 16.55 -47.54 42.83
N GLU A 735 15.56 -47.81 43.70
CA GLU A 735 14.18 -48.19 43.34
C GLU A 735 13.51 -47.21 42.35
N LYS A 736 13.91 -45.93 42.32
CA LYS A 736 13.30 -44.93 41.42
C LYS A 736 13.75 -45.05 39.97
N THR A 737 14.92 -45.64 39.73
CA THR A 737 15.51 -45.80 38.39
C THR A 737 15.27 -47.19 37.80
N ALA A 738 14.78 -48.12 38.61
CA ALA A 738 14.54 -49.49 38.21
C ALA A 738 13.30 -49.62 37.30
N ASN A 739 13.41 -50.43 36.26
CA ASN A 739 12.26 -50.81 35.44
C ASN A 739 11.21 -51.52 36.33
N PRO A 740 9.97 -51.00 36.46
CA PRO A 740 8.95 -51.55 37.35
C PRO A 740 8.62 -53.01 37.08
N ARG A 741 8.69 -53.45 35.80
CA ARG A 741 8.47 -54.86 35.43
C ARG A 741 9.58 -55.76 35.96
N ASN A 742 10.83 -55.32 35.86
CA ASN A 742 11.99 -56.07 36.35
C ASN A 742 11.97 -56.14 37.88
N MET A 743 11.62 -55.06 38.56
CA MET A 743 11.49 -55.05 40.01
C MET A 743 10.38 -56.00 40.49
N CYS A 744 9.20 -56.00 39.83
CA CYS A 744 8.15 -56.97 40.13
C CYS A 744 8.58 -58.43 39.90
N ALA A 745 9.40 -58.68 38.87
CA ALA A 745 9.94 -60.00 38.61
C ALA A 745 10.96 -60.43 39.68
N ILE A 746 11.88 -59.55 40.10
CA ILE A 746 12.81 -59.78 41.21
C ILE A 746 12.04 -60.14 42.48
N LYS A 747 11.03 -59.35 42.86
CA LYS A 747 10.23 -59.59 44.07
C LYS A 747 9.57 -60.97 44.02
N ARG A 748 8.96 -61.31 42.89
CA ARG A 748 8.29 -62.61 42.70
C ARG A 748 9.26 -63.79 42.74
N ASP A 749 10.39 -63.69 42.06
CA ASP A 749 11.37 -64.79 41.97
C ASP A 749 12.13 -64.97 43.29
N LEU A 750 12.39 -63.87 44.01
CA LEU A 750 12.95 -63.89 45.37
C LEU A 750 12.00 -64.61 46.33
N GLN A 751 10.71 -64.25 46.33
CA GLN A 751 9.68 -64.93 47.14
C GLN A 751 9.62 -66.42 46.81
N ARG A 752 9.57 -66.76 45.53
CA ARG A 752 9.51 -68.16 45.08
C ARG A 752 10.74 -68.97 45.52
N SER A 753 11.93 -68.38 45.42
CA SER A 753 13.16 -69.02 45.87
C SER A 753 13.17 -69.28 47.37
N MET A 754 12.62 -68.35 48.17
CA MET A 754 12.43 -68.53 49.62
C MET A 754 11.45 -69.65 49.92
N ASP A 755 10.29 -69.67 49.26
CA ASP A 755 9.29 -70.74 49.42
C ASP A 755 9.86 -72.11 49.08
N ASP A 756 10.60 -72.21 47.97
CA ASP A 756 11.25 -73.45 47.55
C ASP A 756 12.32 -73.89 48.55
N LEU A 757 13.06 -72.95 49.14
CA LEU A 757 14.04 -73.23 50.19
C LEU A 757 13.36 -73.70 51.48
N MET A 758 12.28 -73.06 51.92
CA MET A 758 11.46 -73.48 53.07
C MET A 758 10.89 -74.89 52.85
N LYS A 759 10.25 -75.14 51.69
CA LYS A 759 9.70 -76.45 51.34
C LYS A 759 10.76 -77.54 51.27
N SER A 760 11.92 -77.25 50.65
CA SER A 760 13.04 -78.20 50.58
C SER A 760 13.57 -78.55 51.96
N THR A 761 13.69 -77.55 52.84
CA THR A 761 14.17 -77.75 54.22
C THR A 761 13.19 -78.58 55.04
N LEU A 762 11.89 -78.30 54.91
CA LEU A 762 10.84 -79.10 55.55
C LEU A 762 10.78 -80.53 54.99
N LYS A 763 11.04 -80.72 53.69
CA LYS A 763 11.13 -82.05 53.06
C LYS A 763 12.30 -82.85 53.62
N ILE A 764 13.46 -82.23 53.79
CA ILE A 764 14.63 -82.86 54.44
C ILE A 764 14.26 -83.27 55.87
N ALA A 765 13.66 -82.37 56.65
CA ALA A 765 13.19 -82.65 58.01
C ALA A 765 12.18 -83.82 58.07
N ASN A 766 11.22 -83.88 57.14
CA ASN A 766 10.26 -84.98 57.07
C ASN A 766 10.91 -86.31 56.64
N THR A 767 11.95 -86.27 55.80
CA THR A 767 12.66 -87.49 55.36
C THR A 767 13.41 -88.12 56.53
N LEU A 768 13.92 -87.31 57.45
CA LEU A 768 14.52 -87.76 58.73
C LEU A 768 13.51 -88.53 59.61
N ASN A 769 12.20 -88.33 59.44
CA ASN A 769 11.15 -89.04 60.19
C ASN A 769 10.85 -90.45 59.66
N VAL A 770 11.19 -90.75 58.39
CA VAL A 770 10.73 -91.97 57.69
C VAL A 770 11.84 -93.02 57.54
N SER A 771 13.11 -92.62 57.60
CA SER A 771 14.23 -93.55 57.43
C SER A 771 14.50 -94.36 58.71
N ASN A 772 14.34 -95.68 58.65
CA ASN A 772 14.82 -96.59 59.71
C ASN A 772 16.33 -96.88 59.59
N ASP A 773 16.99 -96.48 58.49
CA ASP A 773 18.40 -96.74 58.22
C ASP A 773 19.21 -95.46 58.49
N PHE A 774 19.77 -95.39 59.70
CA PHE A 774 20.22 -94.14 60.32
C PHE A 774 21.72 -93.83 60.11
N GLU A 775 22.53 -94.78 59.62
CA GLU A 775 24.01 -94.69 59.74
C GLU A 775 24.73 -93.88 58.66
N THR A 776 24.18 -93.72 57.45
CA THR A 776 24.87 -93.01 56.35
C THR A 776 24.09 -91.85 55.74
N MET A 777 22.81 -91.67 56.06
CA MET A 777 21.97 -90.61 55.47
C MET A 777 21.81 -89.34 56.33
N THR A 778 22.10 -89.39 57.64
CA THR A 778 21.69 -88.34 58.59
C THR A 778 22.58 -87.09 58.62
N GLN A 779 23.90 -87.22 58.59
CA GLN A 779 24.79 -86.05 58.76
C GLN A 779 24.70 -85.06 57.58
N CYS A 780 24.80 -85.52 56.33
CA CYS A 780 24.68 -84.64 55.16
C CYS A 780 23.30 -83.98 55.04
N GLN A 781 22.23 -84.66 55.49
CA GLN A 781 20.88 -84.09 55.50
C GLN A 781 20.73 -83.00 56.56
N ILE A 782 21.30 -83.20 57.75
CA ILE A 782 21.32 -82.21 58.84
C ILE A 782 22.15 -80.99 58.43
N GLU A 783 23.35 -81.20 57.88
CA GLU A 783 24.20 -80.12 57.36
C GLU A 783 23.51 -79.32 56.25
N SER A 784 22.81 -80.00 55.33
CA SER A 784 22.03 -79.34 54.27
C SER A 784 20.84 -78.54 54.83
N MET A 785 20.17 -79.05 55.86
CA MET A 785 19.08 -78.36 56.55
C MET A 785 19.58 -77.12 57.28
N ILE A 786 20.69 -77.22 58.03
CA ILE A 786 21.33 -76.09 58.72
C ILE A 786 21.78 -75.02 57.71
N ALA A 787 22.41 -75.44 56.61
CA ALA A 787 22.83 -74.52 55.56
C ALA A 787 21.65 -73.77 54.91
N ASN A 788 20.50 -74.44 54.71
CA ASN A 788 19.29 -73.78 54.20
C ASN A 788 18.68 -72.84 55.25
N PHE A 789 18.72 -73.21 56.52
CA PHE A 789 18.20 -72.41 57.62
C PHE A 789 18.99 -71.10 57.79
N GLU A 790 20.32 -71.16 57.76
CA GLU A 790 21.18 -69.97 57.84
C GLU A 790 20.96 -69.04 56.63
N LYS A 791 20.73 -69.58 55.43
CA LYS A 791 20.32 -68.78 54.26
C LYS A 791 19.02 -68.02 54.48
N LEU A 792 18.00 -68.66 55.08
CA LEU A 792 16.73 -67.99 55.42
C LEU A 792 16.92 -66.95 56.54
N ARG A 793 17.84 -67.22 57.48
CA ARG A 793 18.20 -66.29 58.56
C ARG A 793 18.91 -65.04 58.05
N THR A 794 19.73 -65.17 57.00
CA THR A 794 20.31 -64.03 56.27
C THR A 794 19.20 -63.15 55.71
N VAL A 795 18.19 -63.72 55.03
CA VAL A 795 17.05 -62.95 54.52
C VAL A 795 16.33 -62.21 55.65
N ARG A 796 16.13 -62.87 56.79
CA ARG A 796 15.47 -62.27 57.95
C ARG A 796 16.20 -61.07 58.55
N ARG A 797 17.53 -61.02 58.41
CA ARG A 797 18.39 -59.92 58.90
C ARG A 797 18.65 -58.84 57.86
N SER A 798 18.32 -59.11 56.59
CA SER A 798 18.58 -58.25 55.43
C SER A 798 17.46 -57.22 55.19
N LYS A 799 17.74 -56.19 54.38
CA LYS A 799 16.68 -55.27 53.90
C LYS A 799 15.81 -55.89 52.81
N LEU A 800 16.14 -57.09 52.33
CA LEU A 800 15.32 -57.81 51.36
C LEU A 800 13.87 -58.01 51.82
N LEU A 801 13.62 -58.10 53.13
CA LEU A 801 12.27 -58.18 53.70
C LEU A 801 11.41 -56.95 53.38
N THR A 802 11.98 -55.74 53.27
CA THR A 802 11.20 -54.55 52.87
C THR A 802 10.92 -54.50 51.37
N LEU A 803 11.70 -55.25 50.58
CA LEU A 803 11.56 -55.30 49.13
C LEU A 803 10.38 -56.20 48.71
N ILE A 804 10.19 -57.33 49.40
CA ILE A 804 9.02 -58.21 49.29
C ILE A 804 7.95 -57.79 50.31
N ASP A 805 6.79 -58.45 50.33
CA ASP A 805 5.71 -58.10 51.27
C ASP A 805 6.14 -58.45 52.70
N GLY A 806 6.83 -57.51 53.35
CA GLY A 806 7.67 -57.77 54.51
C GLY A 806 6.94 -58.25 55.75
N GLU A 807 5.66 -57.93 55.89
CA GLU A 807 4.82 -58.43 57.00
C GLU A 807 4.33 -59.86 56.72
N GLU A 808 3.85 -60.14 55.49
CA GLU A 808 3.40 -61.48 55.09
C GLU A 808 4.56 -62.47 55.08
N THR A 809 5.68 -62.11 54.45
CA THR A 809 6.88 -62.97 54.36
C THR A 809 7.48 -63.27 55.73
N LYS A 810 7.46 -62.30 56.64
CA LYS A 810 7.92 -62.50 58.03
C LYS A 810 6.99 -63.44 58.78
N THR A 811 5.68 -63.38 58.51
CA THR A 811 4.69 -64.31 59.06
C THR A 811 4.95 -65.73 58.54
N ASP A 812 5.17 -65.90 57.23
CA ASP A 812 5.47 -67.19 56.61
C ASP A 812 6.77 -67.81 57.15
N LEU A 813 7.83 -67.01 57.32
CA LEU A 813 9.09 -67.47 57.92
C LEU A 813 8.89 -67.92 59.37
N ASN A 814 8.11 -67.19 60.17
CA ASN A 814 7.80 -67.57 61.55
C ASN A 814 6.96 -68.87 61.59
N GLU A 815 5.99 -69.02 60.71
CA GLU A 815 5.17 -70.23 60.61
C GLU A 815 6.01 -71.43 60.14
N PHE A 816 6.91 -71.22 59.17
CA PHE A 816 7.88 -72.23 58.74
C PHE A 816 8.81 -72.66 59.88
N GLU A 817 9.43 -71.72 60.60
CA GLU A 817 10.28 -72.00 61.77
C GLU A 817 9.54 -72.82 62.82
N LYS A 818 8.29 -72.44 63.11
CA LYS A 818 7.43 -73.18 64.04
C LYS A 818 7.15 -74.59 63.52
N LYS A 819 6.73 -74.76 62.26
CA LYS A 819 6.47 -76.08 61.64
C LYS A 819 7.71 -76.97 61.63
N LEU A 820 8.87 -76.40 61.33
CA LEU A 820 10.15 -77.10 61.33
C LEU A 820 10.50 -77.56 62.75
N THR A 821 10.37 -76.67 63.73
CA THR A 821 10.61 -76.96 65.15
C THR A 821 9.66 -78.03 65.66
N ASP A 822 8.36 -77.95 65.34
CA ASP A 822 7.35 -78.94 65.71
C ASP A 822 7.64 -80.31 65.06
N CYS A 823 8.02 -80.32 63.78
CA CYS A 823 8.39 -81.53 63.03
C CYS A 823 9.60 -82.22 63.67
N LEU A 824 10.68 -81.48 63.90
CA LEU A 824 11.89 -82.01 64.52
C LEU A 824 11.65 -82.39 65.99
N SER A 825 10.82 -81.66 66.71
CA SER A 825 10.43 -82.00 68.09
C SER A 825 9.65 -83.30 68.16
N LYS A 826 8.78 -83.53 67.18
CA LYS A 826 8.05 -84.79 67.05
C LYS A 826 9.01 -85.96 66.75
N ILE A 827 9.96 -85.78 65.83
CA ILE A 827 10.98 -86.79 65.52
C ILE A 827 11.78 -87.13 66.77
N LEU A 828 12.29 -86.11 67.47
CA LEU A 828 13.05 -86.28 68.71
C LEU A 828 12.20 -86.95 69.82
N SER A 829 10.93 -86.57 69.96
CA SER A 829 10.02 -87.20 70.92
C SER A 829 9.74 -88.67 70.58
N GLN A 830 9.58 -88.98 69.30
CA GLN A 830 9.34 -90.34 68.82
C GLN A 830 10.59 -91.22 68.97
N SER A 831 11.79 -90.65 68.77
CA SER A 831 13.05 -91.27 69.13
C SER A 831 13.15 -91.55 70.63
N ILE A 832 12.73 -90.63 71.50
CA ILE A 832 12.66 -90.86 72.95
C ILE A 832 11.67 -91.98 73.29
N GLU A 833 10.48 -92.01 72.69
CA GLU A 833 9.50 -93.08 72.92
C GLU A 833 10.00 -94.44 72.44
N ASN A 834 10.75 -94.49 71.32
CA ASN A 834 11.41 -95.70 70.86
C ASN A 834 12.49 -96.14 71.83
N ILE A 835 13.31 -95.22 72.34
CA ILE A 835 14.28 -95.48 73.41
C ILE A 835 13.56 -96.05 74.66
N GLU A 836 12.43 -95.49 75.06
CA GLU A 836 11.63 -95.99 76.19
C GLU A 836 11.01 -97.37 75.94
N LYS A 837 10.61 -97.69 74.70
CA LYS A 837 10.14 -99.04 74.34
C LYS A 837 11.29 -100.05 74.38
N LEU A 838 12.45 -99.70 73.82
CA LEU A 838 13.65 -100.53 73.84
C LEU A 838 14.14 -100.76 75.29
N LEU A 839 13.98 -99.76 76.15
CA LEU A 839 14.20 -99.87 77.60
C LEU A 839 13.29 -100.90 78.26
N LYS A 840 12.01 -100.97 77.87
CA LYS A 840 11.06 -101.97 78.38
C LYS A 840 11.31 -103.38 77.82
N SER A 841 11.94 -103.51 76.66
CA SER A 841 12.31 -104.80 76.08
C SER A 841 13.69 -105.31 76.52
N ASN A 842 14.39 -104.57 77.39
CA ASN A 842 15.74 -104.88 77.89
C ASN A 842 16.81 -105.02 76.77
N ASP A 843 16.65 -104.37 75.62
CA ASP A 843 17.67 -104.35 74.55
C ASP A 843 18.65 -103.19 74.74
N VAL A 844 19.59 -103.37 75.68
CA VAL A 844 20.48 -102.30 76.15
C VAL A 844 21.40 -101.76 75.04
N LEU A 845 21.79 -102.60 74.08
CA LEU A 845 22.70 -102.21 73.00
C LEU A 845 22.02 -101.26 72.01
N GLU A 846 20.77 -101.56 71.66
CA GLU A 846 19.97 -100.77 70.73
C GLU A 846 19.48 -99.46 71.36
N VAL A 847 19.31 -99.45 72.69
CA VAL A 847 19.07 -98.23 73.48
C VAL A 847 20.24 -97.24 73.40
N GLU A 848 21.49 -97.67 73.65
CA GLU A 848 22.65 -96.76 73.62
C GLU A 848 22.89 -96.20 72.22
N LEU A 849 22.81 -97.03 71.18
CA LEU A 849 22.93 -96.56 69.78
C LEU A 849 21.85 -95.54 69.42
N SER A 850 20.62 -95.74 69.90
CA SER A 850 19.51 -94.80 69.68
C SER A 850 19.72 -93.48 70.43
N ILE A 851 20.35 -93.50 71.61
CA ILE A 851 20.68 -92.32 72.41
C ILE A 851 21.82 -91.52 71.79
N GLU A 852 22.88 -92.18 71.32
CA GLU A 852 23.99 -91.50 70.66
C GLU A 852 23.53 -90.79 69.38
N LYS A 853 22.63 -91.44 68.62
CA LYS A 853 21.94 -90.85 67.46
C LYS A 853 21.06 -89.65 67.84
N PHE A 854 20.29 -89.78 68.91
CA PHE A 854 19.47 -88.68 69.44
C PHE A 854 20.35 -87.49 69.87
N ASP A 855 21.43 -87.74 70.60
CA ASP A 855 22.35 -86.70 71.10
C ASP A 855 23.11 -86.02 69.93
N LEU A 856 23.41 -86.73 68.83
CA LEU A 856 24.01 -86.13 67.63
C LEU A 856 23.05 -85.16 66.93
N ILE A 857 21.81 -85.60 66.63
CA ILE A 857 20.79 -84.75 65.99
C ILE A 857 20.52 -83.52 66.85
N ARG A 858 20.37 -83.73 68.16
CA ARG A 858 20.13 -82.66 69.10
C ARG A 858 21.30 -81.67 69.17
N ARG A 859 22.55 -82.15 69.28
CA ARG A 859 23.73 -81.27 69.40
C ARG A 859 23.91 -80.36 68.19
N GLU A 860 23.70 -80.89 66.99
CA GLU A 860 23.81 -80.12 65.75
C GLU A 860 22.65 -79.13 65.56
N LEU A 861 21.46 -79.43 66.09
CA LEU A 861 20.27 -78.57 65.91
C LEU A 861 20.01 -77.59 67.07
N ASP A 862 20.44 -77.90 68.29
CA ASP A 862 20.27 -77.05 69.50
C ASP A 862 20.93 -75.66 69.33
N GLN A 863 21.92 -75.54 68.44
CA GLN A 863 22.57 -74.25 68.12
C GLN A 863 21.72 -73.36 67.20
N HIS A 864 20.71 -73.93 66.52
CA HIS A 864 19.92 -73.24 65.49
C HIS A 864 18.42 -73.19 65.81
N LEU A 865 17.88 -74.11 66.62
CA LEU A 865 16.46 -74.24 66.97
C LEU A 865 16.27 -74.46 68.47
N ASN A 866 15.15 -73.98 69.04
CA ASN A 866 14.85 -74.13 70.46
C ASN A 866 13.89 -75.31 70.72
N PHE A 867 14.34 -76.33 71.46
CA PHE A 867 13.60 -77.57 71.73
C PHE A 867 13.11 -77.71 73.19
N GLU A 868 12.76 -76.59 73.85
CA GLU A 868 12.32 -76.52 75.26
C GLU A 868 11.25 -77.56 75.68
N SER A 869 10.39 -78.01 74.75
CA SER A 869 9.31 -78.96 75.05
C SER A 869 9.77 -80.41 75.27
N ILE A 870 10.99 -80.77 74.86
CA ILE A 870 11.51 -82.15 74.85
C ILE A 870 12.37 -82.44 76.08
N ASP A 871 12.96 -81.40 76.66
CA ASP A 871 13.88 -81.48 77.80
C ASP A 871 13.34 -82.21 79.04
N PRO A 872 12.06 -82.06 79.44
CA PRO A 872 11.53 -82.77 80.60
C PRO A 872 11.48 -84.29 80.36
N LYS A 873 10.98 -84.72 79.20
CA LYS A 873 10.91 -86.13 78.80
C LYS A 873 12.30 -86.74 78.69
N LEU A 874 13.25 -86.03 78.09
CA LEU A 874 14.62 -86.53 77.97
C LEU A 874 15.31 -86.69 79.34
N LYS A 875 15.12 -85.74 80.27
CA LYS A 875 15.64 -85.87 81.64
C LYS A 875 15.04 -87.07 82.36
N GLU A 876 13.75 -87.33 82.15
CA GLU A 876 13.07 -88.51 82.69
C GLU A 876 13.63 -89.81 82.09
N THR A 877 13.78 -89.89 80.76
CA THR A 877 14.33 -91.07 80.07
C THR A 877 15.80 -91.30 80.41
N LYS A 878 16.64 -90.25 80.48
CA LYS A 878 18.02 -90.34 80.96
C LYS A 878 18.07 -90.77 82.43
N GLY A 879 17.17 -90.29 83.28
CA GLY A 879 17.04 -90.75 84.67
C GLY A 879 16.63 -92.22 84.81
N LYS A 880 15.77 -92.74 83.91
CA LYS A 880 15.46 -94.18 83.81
C LYS A 880 16.67 -94.99 83.34
N LEU A 881 17.47 -94.44 82.43
CA LEU A 881 18.69 -95.06 81.91
C LEU A 881 19.83 -95.11 82.92
N ASP A 882 20.00 -94.07 83.72
CA ASP A 882 21.03 -94.02 84.76
C ASP A 882 20.75 -95.06 85.86
N ASN A 883 19.46 -95.36 86.09
CA ASN A 883 18.94 -96.37 87.03
C ASN A 883 18.61 -97.73 86.37
N LEU A 884 19.10 -98.00 85.15
CA LEU A 884 18.83 -99.26 84.41
C LEU A 884 19.06 -100.51 85.25
N ASP A 885 20.14 -100.47 86.03
CA ASP A 885 20.62 -101.51 86.91
C ASP A 885 19.51 -101.93 87.91
N GLN A 886 18.76 -100.97 88.44
CA GLN A 886 17.71 -101.18 89.43
C GLN A 886 16.39 -101.69 88.79
N LEU A 887 16.07 -101.19 87.59
CA LEU A 887 14.89 -101.58 86.80
C LEU A 887 14.97 -103.04 86.30
N ILE A 888 16.16 -103.50 85.89
CA ILE A 888 16.41 -104.89 85.51
C ILE A 888 16.26 -105.84 86.72
N PHE A 889 16.63 -105.40 87.93
CA PHE A 889 16.50 -106.17 89.17
C PHE A 889 15.06 -106.21 89.72
N GLU A 890 14.26 -105.16 89.55
CA GLU A 890 12.87 -105.10 90.06
C GLU A 890 11.85 -105.86 89.19
N GLN A 891 12.11 -106.02 87.88
CA GLN A 891 11.19 -106.72 86.96
C GLN A 891 11.44 -108.22 86.82
N ASN A 892 12.60 -108.70 87.26
CA ASN A 892 12.95 -110.12 87.20
C ASN A 892 13.01 -110.68 88.63
N ASP A 893 12.04 -111.51 89.01
CA ASP A 893 11.95 -112.19 90.32
C ASP A 893 12.99 -113.32 90.41
N TYR A 894 14.28 -112.96 90.38
CA TYR A 894 15.41 -113.90 90.37
C TYR A 894 15.46 -114.78 91.65
N LEU A 895 14.70 -114.46 92.70
CA LEU A 895 14.62 -115.29 93.91
C LEU A 895 13.82 -116.60 93.73
N LYS A 896 12.96 -116.71 92.70
CA LYS A 896 12.25 -117.97 92.40
C LYS A 896 13.06 -118.96 91.54
N ASP A 897 14.02 -118.48 90.77
CA ASP A 897 14.76 -119.32 89.81
C ASP A 897 16.10 -119.88 90.35
N ILE A 898 16.66 -119.32 91.42
CA ILE A 898 17.93 -119.82 92.03
C ILE A 898 17.80 -121.28 92.51
N GLN A 899 16.60 -121.76 92.87
CA GLN A 899 16.39 -123.15 93.25
C GLN A 899 16.41 -124.15 92.06
N GLN A 900 16.38 -123.67 90.81
CA GLN A 900 16.43 -124.52 89.61
C GLN A 900 17.81 -124.58 88.94
N TYR A 901 18.83 -123.91 89.50
CA TYR A 901 20.18 -123.92 88.93
C TYR A 901 21.26 -124.49 89.88
N PRO A 902 21.29 -125.80 90.15
CA PRO A 902 22.54 -126.46 90.44
C PRO A 902 23.04 -127.11 89.15
N ILE A 903 24.14 -126.57 88.60
CA ILE A 903 25.26 -127.28 87.94
C ILE A 903 25.80 -126.64 86.63
N HIS A 904 25.14 -125.68 85.95
CA HIS A 904 25.75 -125.00 84.76
C HIS A 904 25.57 -123.47 84.70
N SER A 905 26.67 -122.76 84.43
CA SER A 905 26.74 -121.30 84.21
C SER A 905 25.96 -120.86 82.95
N PRO A 906 25.22 -119.72 82.95
CA PRO A 906 24.40 -119.31 81.81
C PRO A 906 25.25 -118.78 80.64
N LYS A 907 25.47 -119.61 79.62
CA LYS A 907 26.26 -119.25 78.42
C LYS A 907 25.72 -118.04 77.64
N ASP A 908 24.41 -117.77 77.69
CA ASP A 908 23.78 -116.66 76.96
C ASP A 908 24.07 -115.28 77.56
N LEU A 909 24.21 -115.18 78.89
CA LEU A 909 24.55 -113.91 79.56
C LEU A 909 26.00 -113.50 79.31
N VAL A 910 26.91 -114.47 79.27
CA VAL A 910 28.35 -114.24 78.98
C VAL A 910 28.55 -113.81 77.52
N LEU A 911 27.80 -114.39 76.57
CA LEU A 911 27.87 -114.04 75.15
C LEU A 911 27.32 -112.63 74.86
N LYS A 912 26.28 -112.19 75.59
CA LYS A 912 25.78 -110.81 75.53
C LYS A 912 26.78 -109.80 76.12
N LEU A 913 27.51 -110.16 77.17
CA LEU A 913 28.59 -109.32 77.75
C LEU A 913 29.78 -109.09 76.81
N GLN A 914 30.14 -110.09 76.01
CA GLN A 914 31.27 -109.97 75.08
C GLN A 914 30.99 -109.00 73.92
N LYS A 915 29.72 -108.77 73.60
CA LYS A 915 29.27 -107.85 72.53
C LYS A 915 28.90 -106.44 73.02
N ALA A 916 28.90 -106.20 74.33
CA ALA A 916 28.51 -104.92 74.90
C ALA A 916 29.64 -103.86 74.78
N PRO A 917 29.31 -102.57 74.50
CA PRO A 917 30.22 -101.44 74.56
C PRO A 917 30.97 -101.37 75.90
N GLU A 918 32.20 -100.86 75.88
CA GLU A 918 33.10 -100.84 77.05
C GLU A 918 32.50 -100.18 78.30
N ARG A 919 31.64 -99.17 78.11
CA ARG A 919 30.89 -98.49 79.18
C ARG A 919 29.89 -99.39 79.92
N LEU A 920 29.35 -100.41 79.26
CA LEU A 920 28.35 -101.32 79.82
C LEU A 920 28.96 -102.56 80.47
N LYS A 921 30.20 -102.93 80.11
CA LYS A 921 30.89 -104.07 80.74
C LYS A 921 30.99 -103.90 82.25
N THR A 922 31.28 -102.71 82.75
CA THR A 922 31.39 -102.40 84.19
C THR A 922 30.06 -102.46 84.95
N LYS A 923 28.94 -102.15 84.28
CA LYS A 923 27.58 -102.25 84.87
C LYS A 923 27.08 -103.70 84.85
N TYR A 924 27.28 -104.43 83.76
CA TYR A 924 26.98 -105.86 83.67
C TYR A 924 27.86 -106.72 84.60
N ASP A 925 29.13 -106.38 84.79
CA ASP A 925 30.02 -107.02 85.77
C ASP A 925 29.47 -106.89 87.20
N LYS A 926 28.87 -105.74 87.54
CA LYS A 926 28.23 -105.51 88.85
C LYS A 926 26.99 -106.36 89.03
N ILE A 927 26.20 -106.57 87.97
CA ILE A 927 25.01 -107.44 87.99
C ILE A 927 25.43 -108.91 88.13
N ILE A 928 26.44 -109.36 87.37
CA ILE A 928 26.98 -110.73 87.45
C ILE A 928 27.63 -111.03 88.80
N ARG A 929 28.28 -110.05 89.45
CA ARG A 929 28.83 -110.26 90.80
C ARG A 929 27.76 -110.28 91.91
N ARG A 930 26.53 -109.84 91.62
CA ARG A 930 25.41 -109.78 92.56
C ARG A 930 24.47 -110.98 92.44
N ILE A 931 24.41 -111.62 91.25
CA ILE A 931 23.81 -112.94 90.98
C ILE A 931 24.79 -114.01 91.44
#